data_AF-A0A6P7NFE7-F1
#
_entry.id   AF-A0A6P7NFE7-F1
#
_cell.length_a   1.000
_cell.length_b   1.000
_cell.length_c   1.000
_cell.angle_alpha   90.00
_cell.angle_beta   90.00
_cell.angle_gamma   90.00
#
_symmetry.space_group_name_H-M   'P 1'
#
loop_
_entity.id
_entity.type
_entity.pdbx_description
1 polymer ?
#
loop_
_entity_poly.entity_id
_entity_poly.type
_entity_poly.pdbx_seq_one_letter_code
_entity_poly.pdbx_strand_id
1 'polypeptide(L)'
;MRSIRSFGNDDRHVMAKHASIYPAPEELEAVQKLVSTVEGALKKVSDWMDGLNQPAGTPPSSQAADGGVEDDAAGSTRDGTSVLSGVMRVGLVAKGLLIKGDMDLELVLMCKEKPTKLLLYTISANLPLQIQTMTEDKFEVRSLVPEAAIRVCSAKDPELVLKVTLSSLAMREELCATGEEEDDGRAEEEEEEEEDVLDRQRCQAALASLRHAKWFQARVTDLKSCVIVLRILRDVCNRLPVWQPLKGWPLELMCEKAIGTCNRPLGPGEALRRVMECVASGMLLPGGPGLHDPCEREPTDVLWGLSAQQTDAITHSAQHALRLLAFGQLYKVLNMDPLPANKPSSRLLEGVHLKRLRDDIGPEDRDFIKRLKVLDWRMTDPNHPMNALMRLNQIHPGLQYRLLSQSGPVHAPVFSMSVEIQGTTYQATGNSKRTAKLQVALKALQALGFALSADGDVDSLSADEKSDGEGKNDRMSTSSSSTSITSSTDAQESRAPGPILTAGGKNPVMELNEKRRGLKYELISESGSSYDKRFIIEVEVDKQVFRGTGPNKKVAKASAALAALNSLFSGCKSTSNKKKRANAPPKQPVASVLTLPALAARPPHVPVLPRAPYISTAATHAYMPPGFGAPYGYPPTSALPAYGFPSRMPSVVVPIIRVPTTYPVTHLYPY
;
A
#
# COMPACT_ATOMS: atom_id res chain seq x y z
N MET A 1 9.25 18.33 25.32
CA MET A 1 8.62 17.62 24.19
C MET A 1 7.50 18.49 23.64
N ARG A 2 7.67 19.13 22.47
CA ARG A 2 6.60 19.94 21.86
C ARG A 2 5.53 18.99 21.32
N SER A 3 4.26 19.30 21.61
CA SER A 3 3.08 18.60 21.10
C SER A 3 3.21 18.37 19.60
N ILE A 4 2.99 17.13 19.15
CA ILE A 4 2.89 16.74 17.74
C ILE A 4 1.89 17.70 17.10
N ARG A 5 2.39 18.65 16.31
CA ARG A 5 1.52 19.50 15.50
C ARG A 5 0.77 18.56 14.57
N SER A 6 -0.54 18.74 14.46
CA SER A 6 -1.33 18.05 13.46
C SER A 6 -0.80 18.46 12.08
N PHE A 7 -0.17 17.52 11.38
CA PHE A 7 0.30 17.70 10.00
C PHE A 7 -0.85 17.84 9.00
N GLY A 8 -2.11 17.75 9.44
CA GLY A 8 -3.28 17.89 8.57
C GLY A 8 -3.33 19.23 7.83
N ASN A 9 -2.73 20.31 8.36
CA ASN A 9 -2.60 21.55 7.61
C ASN A 9 -1.54 21.46 6.51
N ASP A 10 -0.41 20.80 6.76
CA ASP A 10 0.67 20.59 5.78
C ASP A 10 0.16 19.70 4.64
N ASP A 11 -0.57 18.62 4.97
CA ASP A 11 -1.18 17.71 3.99
C ASP A 11 -2.14 18.45 3.04
N ARG A 12 -2.96 19.38 3.55
CA ARG A 12 -3.88 20.18 2.72
C ARG A 12 -3.14 21.04 1.71
N HIS A 13 -2.06 21.72 2.13
CA HIS A 13 -1.26 22.56 1.23
C HIS A 13 -0.57 21.72 0.16
N VAL A 14 -0.02 20.57 0.56
CA VAL A 14 0.61 19.61 -0.35
C VAL A 14 -0.39 19.10 -1.39
N MET A 15 -1.58 18.67 -0.97
CA MET A 15 -2.59 18.19 -1.90
C MET A 15 -3.14 19.29 -2.81
N ALA A 16 -3.34 20.51 -2.29
CA ALA A 16 -3.77 21.64 -3.10
C ALA A 16 -2.70 22.03 -4.15
N LYS A 17 -1.43 22.05 -3.77
CA LYS A 17 -0.33 22.27 -4.71
C LYS A 17 -0.25 21.15 -5.73
N HIS A 18 -0.35 19.88 -5.30
CA HIS A 18 -0.37 18.73 -6.20
C HIS A 18 -1.50 18.82 -7.23
N ALA A 19 -2.72 19.15 -6.82
CA ALA A 19 -3.84 19.38 -7.72
C ALA A 19 -3.60 20.52 -8.71
N SER A 20 -2.92 21.61 -8.29
CA SER A 20 -2.63 22.74 -9.19
C SER A 20 -1.59 22.45 -10.27
N ILE A 21 -0.68 21.49 -10.03
CA ILE A 21 0.39 21.11 -10.96
C ILE A 21 0.09 19.80 -11.71
N TYR A 22 -0.99 19.11 -11.34
CA TYR A 22 -1.37 17.87 -12.01
C TYR A 22 -1.89 18.19 -13.42
N PRO A 23 -1.50 17.43 -14.44
CA PRO A 23 -1.98 17.67 -15.80
C PRO A 23 -3.51 17.57 -15.88
N ALA A 24 -4.11 18.35 -16.79
CA ALA A 24 -5.55 18.28 -17.04
C ALA A 24 -5.92 16.89 -17.63
N PRO A 25 -7.16 16.41 -17.44
CA PRO A 25 -7.57 15.13 -18.01
C PRO A 25 -7.41 15.08 -19.54
N GLU A 26 -7.68 16.20 -20.22
CA GLU A 26 -7.49 16.36 -21.67
C GLU A 26 -6.01 16.18 -22.10
N GLU A 27 -5.07 16.73 -21.33
CA GLU A 27 -3.62 16.56 -21.57
C GLU A 27 -3.21 15.08 -21.38
N LEU A 28 -3.74 14.41 -20.36
CA LEU A 28 -3.44 13.00 -20.09
C LEU A 28 -4.01 12.08 -21.18
N GLU A 29 -5.22 12.37 -21.66
CA GLU A 29 -5.83 11.65 -22.78
C GLU A 29 -5.03 11.85 -24.06
N ALA A 30 -4.56 13.07 -24.34
CA ALA A 30 -3.70 13.35 -25.48
C ALA A 30 -2.36 12.57 -25.40
N VAL A 31 -1.72 12.55 -24.22
CA VAL A 31 -0.51 11.76 -23.97
C VAL A 31 -0.76 10.27 -24.20
N GLN A 32 -1.83 9.72 -23.62
CA GLN A 32 -2.14 8.29 -23.76
C GLN A 32 -2.47 7.94 -25.22
N LYS A 33 -3.20 8.80 -25.94
CA LYS A 33 -3.51 8.62 -27.36
C LYS A 33 -2.25 8.63 -28.21
N LEU A 34 -1.36 9.61 -28.02
CA LEU A 34 -0.09 9.71 -28.75
C LEU A 34 0.78 8.46 -28.49
N VAL A 35 0.99 8.10 -27.22
CA VAL A 35 1.81 6.93 -26.84
C VAL A 35 1.22 5.65 -27.43
N SER A 36 -0.10 5.42 -27.28
CA SER A 36 -0.75 4.22 -27.83
C SER A 36 -0.71 4.15 -29.35
N THR A 37 -0.80 5.30 -30.04
CA THR A 37 -0.74 5.36 -31.51
C THR A 37 0.66 5.00 -31.99
N VAL A 38 1.70 5.57 -31.36
CA VAL A 38 3.09 5.29 -31.75
C VAL A 38 3.51 3.87 -31.37
N GLU A 39 3.09 3.35 -30.22
CA GLU A 39 3.30 1.95 -29.84
C GLU A 39 2.68 0.98 -30.87
N GLY A 40 1.43 1.24 -31.26
CA GLY A 40 0.75 0.44 -32.28
C GLY A 40 1.40 0.56 -33.66
N ALA A 41 1.85 1.76 -34.05
CA ALA A 41 2.54 1.97 -35.31
C ALA A 41 3.91 1.28 -35.33
N LEU A 42 4.69 1.35 -34.24
CA LEU A 42 5.97 0.64 -34.10
C LEU A 42 5.77 -0.87 -34.13
N LYS A 43 4.68 -1.39 -33.56
CA LYS A 43 4.32 -2.81 -33.69
C LYS A 43 4.09 -3.19 -35.16
N LYS A 44 3.35 -2.38 -35.93
CA LYS A 44 3.16 -2.62 -37.37
C LYS A 44 4.47 -2.52 -38.17
N VAL A 45 5.37 -1.60 -37.79
CA VAL A 45 6.72 -1.54 -38.38
C VAL A 45 7.49 -2.83 -38.11
N SER A 46 7.43 -3.36 -36.88
CA SER A 46 8.02 -4.67 -36.56
C SER A 46 7.44 -5.78 -37.43
N ASP A 47 6.12 -5.89 -37.51
CA ASP A 47 5.44 -6.92 -38.30
C ASP A 47 5.80 -6.83 -39.80
N TRP A 48 5.97 -5.61 -40.34
CA TRP A 48 6.42 -5.37 -41.72
C TRP A 48 7.87 -5.82 -41.94
N MET A 49 8.77 -5.50 -41.01
CA MET A 49 10.17 -5.93 -41.07
C MET A 49 10.29 -7.45 -40.98
N ASP A 50 9.49 -8.08 -40.11
CA ASP A 50 9.46 -9.54 -39.95
C ASP A 50 8.88 -10.23 -41.19
N GLY A 51 7.98 -9.56 -41.92
CA GLY A 51 7.46 -10.02 -43.20
C GLY A 51 8.49 -10.00 -44.34
N LEU A 52 9.47 -9.09 -44.30
CA LEU A 52 10.58 -9.04 -45.27
C LEU A 52 11.62 -10.13 -45.03
N ASN A 53 11.81 -10.52 -43.77
CA ASN A 53 12.81 -11.52 -43.38
C ASN A 53 12.28 -12.97 -43.46
N GLN A 54 11.01 -13.17 -43.80
CA GLN A 54 10.49 -14.52 -44.08
C GLN A 54 11.03 -15.00 -45.44
N PRO A 55 11.71 -16.17 -45.49
CA PRO A 55 12.22 -16.69 -46.74
C PRO A 55 11.06 -16.99 -47.70
N ALA A 56 11.09 -16.37 -48.87
CA ALA A 56 10.15 -16.65 -49.95
C ALA A 56 10.35 -18.09 -50.45
N GLY A 57 9.60 -19.05 -49.89
CA GLY A 57 9.56 -20.41 -50.44
C GLY A 57 9.20 -21.52 -49.45
N THR A 58 7.91 -21.69 -49.15
CA THR A 58 7.36 -23.04 -48.95
C THR A 58 5.90 -23.02 -49.43
N PRO A 59 5.51 -23.83 -50.44
CA PRO A 59 4.16 -23.81 -50.97
C PRO A 59 3.16 -24.36 -49.94
N PRO A 60 1.88 -23.93 -49.98
CA PRO A 60 0.87 -24.42 -49.05
C PRO A 60 0.52 -25.87 -49.41
N SER A 61 0.98 -26.84 -48.63
CA SER A 61 0.48 -28.20 -48.71
C SER A 61 -0.95 -28.24 -48.17
N SER A 62 -1.90 -28.31 -49.08
CA SER A 62 -3.28 -28.73 -48.81
C SER A 62 -3.31 -30.12 -48.17
N GLN A 63 -3.94 -30.26 -47.00
CA GLN A 63 -4.77 -31.43 -46.68
C GLN A 63 -5.67 -31.20 -45.46
N ALA A 64 -6.78 -31.94 -45.47
CA ALA A 64 -8.04 -31.67 -44.81
C ALA A 64 -8.10 -32.02 -43.31
N ALA A 65 -8.99 -31.29 -42.63
CA ALA A 65 -9.91 -31.67 -41.56
C ALA A 65 -9.64 -32.98 -40.77
N ASP A 66 -9.49 -32.83 -39.45
CA ASP A 66 -10.40 -33.47 -38.49
C ASP A 66 -10.45 -32.66 -37.18
N GLY A 67 -11.64 -32.61 -36.57
CA GLY A 67 -11.96 -31.73 -35.45
C GLY A 67 -11.73 -32.37 -34.07
N GLY A 68 -11.64 -31.52 -33.04
CA GLY A 68 -11.86 -31.95 -31.65
C GLY A 68 -11.16 -31.14 -30.56
N VAL A 69 -11.97 -30.32 -29.88
CA VAL A 69 -11.87 -29.84 -28.47
C VAL A 69 -10.94 -28.66 -28.17
N GLU A 70 -11.59 -27.55 -27.85
CA GLU A 70 -11.06 -26.33 -27.23
C GLU A 70 -10.91 -26.55 -25.71
N ASP A 71 -9.72 -26.30 -25.14
CA ASP A 71 -9.56 -25.37 -24.01
C ASP A 71 -8.07 -25.03 -23.73
N ASP A 72 -7.86 -23.75 -23.43
CA ASP A 72 -6.77 -23.09 -22.70
C ASP A 72 -5.30 -23.06 -23.17
N ALA A 73 -4.98 -21.94 -23.82
CA ALA A 73 -4.05 -20.90 -23.34
C ALA A 73 -2.69 -21.34 -22.74
N ALA A 74 -1.74 -21.68 -23.63
CA ALA A 74 -0.32 -21.41 -23.42
C ALA A 74 0.27 -20.85 -24.73
N GLY A 75 0.82 -19.64 -24.66
CA GLY A 75 1.23 -18.85 -25.82
C GLY A 75 2.22 -19.59 -26.71
N SER A 76 1.88 -19.74 -27.99
CA SER A 76 2.83 -20.11 -29.03
C SER A 76 3.65 -18.87 -29.39
N THR A 77 4.80 -18.72 -28.74
CA THR A 77 5.88 -17.88 -29.29
C THR A 77 6.30 -18.50 -30.62
N ARG A 78 5.82 -17.92 -31.72
CA ARG A 78 6.48 -18.04 -33.02
C ARG A 78 7.87 -17.44 -32.81
N ASP A 79 8.87 -18.30 -32.74
CA ASP A 79 10.28 -17.93 -32.72
C ASP A 79 10.66 -17.48 -34.15
N GLY A 80 10.04 -16.39 -34.59
CA GLY A 80 10.43 -15.65 -35.77
C GLY A 80 11.61 -14.77 -35.41
N THR A 81 12.56 -14.64 -36.32
CA THR A 81 13.75 -13.78 -36.24
C THR A 81 13.35 -12.30 -36.23
N SER A 82 12.62 -11.84 -35.21
CA SER A 82 12.14 -10.47 -35.17
C SER A 82 13.30 -9.52 -34.87
N VAL A 83 13.48 -8.53 -35.73
CA VAL A 83 14.57 -7.54 -35.60
C VAL A 83 14.33 -6.64 -34.37
N LEU A 84 13.06 -6.32 -34.13
CA LEU A 84 12.60 -5.55 -32.98
C LEU A 84 12.04 -6.51 -31.93
N SER A 85 12.42 -6.30 -30.68
CA SER A 85 12.01 -7.13 -29.54
C SER A 85 10.81 -6.55 -28.79
N GLY A 86 10.64 -5.22 -28.80
CA GLY A 86 9.47 -4.58 -28.19
C GLY A 86 9.66 -3.10 -27.88
N VAL A 87 8.56 -2.44 -27.52
CA VAL A 87 8.53 -1.02 -27.11
C VAL A 87 8.25 -0.94 -25.62
N MET A 88 9.04 -0.14 -24.91
CA MET A 88 8.91 0.05 -23.48
C MET A 88 8.69 1.53 -23.16
N ARG A 89 7.67 1.81 -22.33
CA ARG A 89 7.49 3.15 -21.74
C ARG A 89 8.61 3.40 -20.73
N VAL A 90 9.25 4.56 -20.78
CA VAL A 90 10.25 4.99 -19.81
C VAL A 90 9.98 6.42 -19.34
N GLY A 91 10.89 6.98 -18.54
CA GLY A 91 10.83 8.38 -18.12
C GLY A 91 9.56 8.69 -17.32
N LEU A 92 8.97 9.86 -17.60
CA LEU A 92 7.85 10.40 -16.82
C LEU A 92 6.53 9.65 -17.05
N VAL A 93 6.33 9.12 -18.25
CA VAL A 93 5.11 8.39 -18.64
C VAL A 93 5.01 7.09 -17.86
N ALA A 94 6.07 6.28 -17.88
CA ALA A 94 6.08 5.00 -17.16
C ALA A 94 5.93 5.17 -15.64
N LYS A 95 6.60 6.18 -15.09
CA LYS A 95 6.63 6.47 -13.66
C LYS A 95 5.38 7.22 -13.16
N GLY A 96 4.49 7.64 -14.07
CA GLY A 96 3.32 8.46 -13.75
C GLY A 96 3.69 9.80 -13.11
N LEU A 97 4.82 10.40 -13.49
CA LEU A 97 5.35 11.61 -12.84
C LEU A 97 4.99 12.90 -13.56
N LEU A 98 4.25 12.85 -14.68
CA LEU A 98 3.86 14.03 -15.47
C LEU A 98 3.24 15.15 -14.61
N ILE A 99 3.68 16.37 -14.89
CA ILE A 99 3.13 17.62 -14.34
C ILE A 99 2.73 18.55 -15.49
N LYS A 100 1.87 19.52 -15.23
CA LYS A 100 1.38 20.47 -16.22
C LYS A 100 2.53 21.15 -16.94
N GLY A 101 2.49 21.16 -18.27
CA GLY A 101 3.55 21.71 -19.13
C GLY A 101 4.62 20.70 -19.55
N ASP A 102 4.60 19.46 -19.06
CA ASP A 102 5.48 18.40 -19.57
C ASP A 102 5.03 17.99 -20.98
N MET A 103 5.72 18.50 -22.01
CA MET A 103 5.45 18.19 -23.42
C MET A 103 6.32 17.05 -23.97
N ASP A 104 7.43 16.75 -23.29
CA ASP A 104 8.40 15.75 -23.72
C ASP A 104 8.10 14.39 -23.09
N LEU A 105 7.91 13.39 -23.96
CA LEU A 105 7.59 12.01 -23.62
C LEU A 105 8.68 11.08 -24.16
N GLU A 106 8.90 9.95 -23.50
CA GLU A 106 10.00 9.05 -23.82
C GLU A 106 9.55 7.58 -23.92
N LEU A 107 10.01 6.91 -24.98
CA LEU A 107 9.93 5.46 -25.18
C LEU A 107 11.30 4.90 -25.51
N VAL A 108 11.52 3.63 -25.17
CA VAL A 108 12.68 2.86 -25.62
C VAL A 108 12.21 1.75 -26.54
N LEU A 109 12.75 1.71 -27.76
CA LEU A 109 12.57 0.61 -28.71
C LEU A 109 13.72 -0.36 -28.55
N MET A 110 13.41 -1.59 -28.16
CA MET A 110 14.38 -2.67 -27.96
C MET A 110 14.62 -3.40 -29.28
N CYS A 111 15.89 -3.46 -29.70
CA CYS A 111 16.37 -4.21 -30.86
C CYS A 111 17.06 -5.49 -30.40
N LYS A 112 17.02 -6.55 -31.22
CA LYS A 112 17.74 -7.80 -30.96
C LYS A 112 19.25 -7.59 -31.09
N GLU A 113 19.67 -7.01 -32.20
CA GLU A 113 21.06 -6.66 -32.51
C GLU A 113 21.37 -5.19 -32.18
N LYS A 114 22.64 -4.80 -32.23
CA LYS A 114 23.05 -3.41 -32.00
C LYS A 114 22.35 -2.50 -33.02
N PRO A 115 21.68 -1.42 -32.58
CA PRO A 115 20.94 -0.59 -33.51
C PRO A 115 21.90 0.20 -34.41
N THR A 116 21.67 0.15 -35.72
CA THR A 116 22.46 0.86 -36.74
C THR A 116 21.77 2.11 -37.26
N LYS A 117 22.51 2.99 -37.96
CA LYS A 117 21.96 4.17 -38.62
C LYS A 117 20.92 3.78 -39.68
N LEU A 118 21.20 2.73 -40.45
CA LEU A 118 20.28 2.18 -41.45
C LEU A 118 18.94 1.74 -40.83
N LEU A 119 18.99 1.05 -39.69
CA LEU A 119 17.79 0.64 -38.97
C LEU A 119 16.96 1.85 -38.54
N LEU A 120 17.61 2.88 -37.99
CA LEU A 120 16.94 4.11 -37.56
C LEU A 120 16.27 4.83 -38.75
N TYR A 121 16.95 4.95 -39.89
CA TYR A 121 16.37 5.53 -41.09
C TYR A 121 15.17 4.73 -41.60
N THR A 122 15.30 3.40 -41.66
CA THR A 122 14.24 2.49 -42.12
C THR A 122 12.98 2.62 -41.27
N ILE A 123 13.12 2.65 -39.95
CA ILE A 123 12.00 2.84 -39.02
C ILE A 123 11.41 4.25 -39.18
N SER A 124 12.25 5.28 -39.29
CA SER A 124 11.79 6.67 -39.42
C SER A 124 11.01 6.93 -40.70
N ALA A 125 11.33 6.23 -41.79
CA ALA A 125 10.62 6.33 -43.07
C ALA A 125 9.29 5.57 -43.07
N ASN A 126 9.23 4.40 -42.41
CA ASN A 126 8.02 3.59 -42.34
C ASN A 126 7.02 4.04 -41.26
N LEU A 127 7.50 4.63 -40.17
CA LEU A 127 6.66 5.01 -39.04
C LEU A 127 5.51 5.98 -39.44
N PRO A 128 5.73 7.05 -40.23
CA PRO A 128 4.64 7.90 -40.73
C PRO A 128 3.59 7.14 -41.53
N LEU A 129 4.00 6.20 -42.38
CA LEU A 129 3.10 5.40 -43.21
C LEU A 129 2.19 4.54 -42.32
N GLN A 130 2.76 3.92 -41.29
CA GLN A 130 1.99 3.09 -40.36
C GLN A 130 1.05 3.92 -39.48
N ILE A 131 1.47 5.12 -39.05
CA ILE A 131 0.62 6.03 -38.27
C ILE A 131 -0.61 6.46 -39.07
N GLN A 132 -0.44 6.79 -40.37
CA GLN A 132 -1.57 7.16 -41.26
C GLN A 132 -2.62 6.05 -41.41
N THR A 133 -2.24 4.78 -41.25
CA THR A 133 -3.21 3.67 -41.26
C THR A 133 -4.04 3.56 -39.99
N MET A 134 -3.60 4.19 -38.89
CA MET A 134 -4.24 4.09 -37.57
C MET A 134 -5.03 5.35 -37.21
N THR A 135 -4.55 6.51 -37.66
CA THR A 135 -5.12 7.80 -37.30
C THR A 135 -5.05 8.77 -38.47
N GLU A 136 -6.07 9.62 -38.61
CA GLU A 136 -6.08 10.75 -39.55
C GLU A 136 -5.25 11.94 -39.06
N ASP A 137 -4.71 11.85 -37.84
CA ASP A 137 -3.96 12.90 -37.18
C ASP A 137 -2.59 13.10 -37.84
N LYS A 138 -2.20 14.36 -38.05
CA LYS A 138 -0.91 14.70 -38.65
C LYS A 138 0.20 14.63 -37.60
N PHE A 139 1.19 13.78 -37.85
CA PHE A 139 2.39 13.67 -37.04
C PHE A 139 3.63 13.97 -37.88
N GLU A 140 4.55 14.73 -37.31
CA GLU A 140 5.86 14.96 -37.90
C GLU A 140 6.87 14.01 -37.27
N VAL A 141 7.51 13.17 -38.09
CA VAL A 141 8.52 12.22 -37.64
C VAL A 141 9.89 12.65 -38.17
N ARG A 142 10.87 12.78 -37.27
CA ARG A 142 12.25 13.13 -37.61
C ARG A 142 13.23 12.13 -36.98
N SER A 143 14.19 11.67 -37.76
CA SER A 143 15.32 10.88 -37.27
C SER A 143 16.39 11.77 -36.65
N LEU A 144 16.90 11.38 -35.48
CA LEU A 144 17.96 12.07 -34.73
C LEU A 144 19.10 11.07 -34.46
N VAL A 145 19.97 10.87 -35.46
CA VAL A 145 21.14 10.00 -35.37
C VAL A 145 22.05 10.29 -34.17
N PRO A 146 22.45 11.55 -33.86
CA PRO A 146 23.34 11.83 -32.71
C PRO A 146 22.69 11.54 -31.35
N GLU A 147 21.37 11.33 -31.31
CA GLU A 147 20.65 10.98 -30.10
C GLU A 147 20.21 9.51 -30.05
N ALA A 148 20.59 8.72 -31.07
CA ALA A 148 20.10 7.36 -31.28
C ALA A 148 18.56 7.26 -31.21
N ALA A 149 17.84 8.30 -31.68
CA ALA A 149 16.42 8.45 -31.42
C ALA A 149 15.59 8.92 -32.63
N ILE A 150 14.29 8.66 -32.55
CA ILE A 150 13.27 9.15 -33.48
C ILE A 150 12.34 10.08 -32.71
N ARG A 151 12.15 11.29 -33.21
CA ARG A 151 11.26 12.29 -32.62
C ARG A 151 9.95 12.32 -33.39
N VAL A 152 8.84 12.12 -32.69
CA VAL A 152 7.47 12.20 -33.21
C VAL A 152 6.79 13.40 -32.56
N CYS A 153 6.40 14.40 -33.35
CA CYS A 153 5.70 15.59 -32.88
C CYS A 153 4.23 15.54 -33.31
N SER A 154 3.32 15.75 -32.35
CA SER A 154 1.90 15.95 -32.62
C SER A 154 1.66 17.36 -33.17
N ALA A 155 0.91 17.49 -34.26
CA ALA A 155 0.49 18.80 -34.79
C ALA A 155 -0.79 19.34 -34.14
N LYS A 156 -1.37 18.61 -33.18
CA LYS A 156 -2.52 19.06 -32.37
C LYS A 156 -2.04 19.75 -31.10
N ASP A 157 -2.81 20.73 -30.63
CA ASP A 157 -2.61 21.40 -29.33
C ASP A 157 -3.07 20.47 -28.19
N PRO A 158 -2.25 20.15 -27.18
CA PRO A 158 -0.86 20.57 -26.97
C PRO A 158 0.16 19.86 -27.88
N GLU A 159 1.17 20.59 -28.34
CA GLU A 159 2.29 20.09 -29.17
C GLU A 159 3.19 19.11 -28.38
N LEU A 160 2.72 17.88 -28.22
CA LEU A 160 3.45 16.82 -27.55
C LEU A 160 4.58 16.30 -28.43
N VAL A 161 5.74 16.09 -27.81
CA VAL A 161 6.96 15.57 -28.43
C VAL A 161 7.27 14.21 -27.80
N LEU A 162 7.23 13.16 -28.61
CA LEU A 162 7.60 11.81 -28.19
C LEU A 162 8.96 11.43 -28.77
N LYS A 163 9.92 11.15 -27.90
CA LYS A 163 11.26 10.66 -28.26
C LYS A 163 11.32 9.14 -28.08
N VAL A 164 11.55 8.42 -29.17
CA VAL A 164 11.75 6.97 -29.20
C VAL A 164 13.24 6.70 -29.36
N THR A 165 13.90 6.23 -28.31
CA THR A 165 15.34 5.92 -28.34
C THR A 165 15.56 4.43 -28.64
N LEU A 166 16.43 4.12 -29.59
CA LEU A 166 16.74 2.73 -29.96
C LEU A 166 17.86 2.20 -29.07
N SER A 167 17.73 0.96 -28.61
CA SER A 167 18.79 0.29 -27.86
C SER A 167 18.69 -1.22 -27.96
N SER A 168 19.80 -1.92 -27.71
CA SER A 168 19.85 -3.38 -27.60
C SER A 168 20.56 -3.81 -26.31
N LEU A 169 20.23 -5.00 -25.80
CA LEU A 169 20.92 -5.61 -24.67
C LEU A 169 22.37 -5.98 -25.00
N ALA A 170 22.69 -6.25 -26.28
CA ALA A 170 24.03 -6.56 -26.75
C ALA A 170 25.04 -5.42 -26.48
N MET A 171 24.57 -4.16 -26.41
CA MET A 171 25.40 -2.98 -26.12
C MET A 171 25.99 -2.97 -24.69
N ARG A 172 25.51 -3.86 -23.80
CA ARG A 172 25.98 -4.00 -22.42
C ARG A 172 27.09 -5.04 -22.27
N GLU A 173 27.16 -6.04 -23.16
CA GLU A 173 27.97 -7.25 -22.95
C GLU A 173 29.48 -6.99 -23.13
N GLU A 174 29.88 -6.04 -23.97
CA GLU A 174 31.29 -5.76 -24.25
C GLU A 174 32.07 -5.12 -23.09
N LEU A 175 31.42 -4.43 -22.16
CA LEU A 175 32.10 -3.95 -20.94
C LEU A 175 32.56 -5.10 -20.03
N CYS A 176 32.02 -6.30 -20.23
CA CYS A 176 32.40 -7.50 -19.48
C CYS A 176 33.44 -8.36 -20.23
N ALA A 177 33.73 -8.06 -21.49
CA ALA A 177 34.58 -8.84 -22.38
C ALA A 177 35.96 -8.19 -22.65
N THR A 178 36.32 -7.11 -21.93
CA THR A 178 37.63 -6.44 -22.06
C THR A 178 38.80 -7.24 -21.44
N GLY A 179 38.77 -8.57 -21.57
CA GLY A 179 39.73 -9.47 -20.92
C GLY A 179 40.36 -10.54 -21.81
N GLU A 180 39.93 -10.76 -23.05
CA GLU A 180 40.47 -11.86 -23.87
C GLU A 180 40.75 -11.43 -25.32
N GLU A 181 42.05 -11.34 -25.60
CA GLU A 181 42.79 -11.56 -26.86
C GLU A 181 42.27 -10.90 -28.15
N GLU A 182 42.95 -9.82 -28.55
CA GLU A 182 42.92 -9.24 -29.90
C GLU A 182 43.53 -10.23 -30.91
N ASP A 183 42.70 -10.73 -31.84
CA ASP A 183 43.13 -11.43 -33.05
C ASP A 183 43.25 -10.41 -34.20
N ASP A 184 44.49 -10.24 -34.69
CA ASP A 184 44.99 -9.16 -35.55
C ASP A 184 44.47 -9.20 -37.02
N GLY A 185 43.35 -9.89 -37.26
CA GLY A 185 42.71 -10.04 -38.58
C GLY A 185 41.27 -9.52 -38.66
N ARG A 186 40.69 -9.06 -37.54
CA ARG A 186 39.28 -8.64 -37.43
C ARG A 186 39.07 -7.12 -37.36
N ALA A 187 40.16 -6.36 -37.26
CA ALA A 187 40.13 -4.93 -37.02
C ALA A 187 39.49 -4.11 -38.16
N GLU A 188 39.68 -4.48 -39.42
CA GLU A 188 39.11 -3.72 -40.56
C GLU A 188 37.57 -3.89 -40.68
N GLU A 189 37.03 -5.08 -40.40
CA GLU A 189 35.57 -5.32 -40.38
C GLU A 189 34.91 -4.75 -39.12
N GLU A 190 35.60 -4.79 -37.97
CA GLU A 190 35.11 -4.18 -36.71
C GLU A 190 35.06 -2.65 -36.79
N GLU A 191 35.99 -2.00 -37.50
CA GLU A 191 35.97 -0.54 -37.73
C GLU A 191 34.78 -0.09 -38.60
N GLU A 192 34.43 -0.83 -39.67
CA GLU A 192 33.25 -0.51 -40.49
C GLU A 192 31.93 -0.78 -39.74
N GLU A 193 31.86 -1.85 -38.94
CA GLU A 193 30.70 -2.15 -38.10
C GLU A 193 30.49 -1.11 -36.99
N GLU A 194 31.58 -0.60 -36.37
CA GLU A 194 31.48 0.47 -35.38
C GLU A 194 31.00 1.81 -35.97
N GLU A 195 31.32 2.10 -37.23
CA GLU A 195 30.88 3.34 -37.87
C GLU A 195 29.36 3.37 -38.13
N ASP A 196 28.73 2.23 -38.43
CA ASP A 196 27.27 2.17 -38.68
C ASP A 196 26.43 2.05 -37.39
N VAL A 197 27.04 1.65 -36.26
CA VAL A 197 26.34 1.53 -34.98
C VAL A 197 26.01 2.92 -34.39
N LEU A 198 24.83 3.03 -33.76
CA LEU A 198 24.41 4.26 -33.09
C LEU A 198 25.25 4.57 -31.85
N ASP A 199 25.26 5.83 -31.43
CA ASP A 199 26.06 6.28 -30.27
C ASP A 199 25.80 5.42 -29.02
N ARG A 200 26.86 4.71 -28.62
CA ARG A 200 26.86 3.78 -27.50
C ARG A 200 26.39 4.43 -26.21
N GLN A 201 26.79 5.68 -25.95
CA GLN A 201 26.44 6.35 -24.70
C GLN A 201 24.93 6.59 -24.60
N ARG A 202 24.27 6.96 -25.71
CA ARG A 202 22.81 7.18 -25.74
C ARG A 202 22.03 5.88 -25.60
N CYS A 203 22.46 4.82 -26.27
CA CYS A 203 21.83 3.50 -26.12
C CYS A 203 21.95 2.99 -24.68
N GLN A 204 23.13 3.13 -24.06
CA GLN A 204 23.32 2.78 -22.64
C GLN A 204 22.45 3.62 -21.70
N ALA A 205 22.32 4.93 -21.94
CA ALA A 205 21.43 5.79 -21.18
C ALA A 205 19.95 5.38 -21.32
N ALA A 206 19.54 4.88 -22.49
CA ALA A 206 18.21 4.31 -22.70
C ALA A 206 17.99 3.02 -21.88
N LEU A 207 18.98 2.12 -21.83
CA LEU A 207 18.93 0.93 -20.97
C LEU A 207 18.92 1.28 -19.48
N ALA A 208 19.68 2.29 -19.06
CA ALA A 208 19.63 2.82 -17.69
C ALA A 208 18.21 3.33 -17.38
N SER A 209 17.62 4.13 -18.27
CA SER A 209 16.25 4.64 -18.14
C SER A 209 15.20 3.53 -18.04
N LEU A 210 15.38 2.44 -18.79
CA LEU A 210 14.54 1.25 -18.71
C LEU A 210 14.66 0.56 -17.33
N ARG A 211 15.88 0.42 -16.79
CA ARG A 211 16.10 -0.11 -15.44
C ARG A 211 15.49 0.81 -14.38
N HIS A 212 15.64 2.12 -14.52
CA HIS A 212 15.04 3.11 -13.61
C HIS A 212 13.53 2.99 -13.60
N ALA A 213 12.88 2.84 -14.76
CA ALA A 213 11.44 2.64 -14.85
C ALA A 213 10.98 1.36 -14.13
N LYS A 214 11.68 0.23 -14.37
CA LYS A 214 11.37 -1.04 -13.68
C LYS A 214 11.57 -0.95 -12.16
N TRP A 215 12.68 -0.36 -11.73
CA TRP A 215 12.95 -0.12 -10.32
C TRP A 215 11.88 0.78 -9.68
N PHE A 216 11.50 1.85 -10.37
CA PHE A 216 10.48 2.78 -9.89
C PHE A 216 9.14 2.07 -9.70
N GLN A 217 8.73 1.25 -10.67
CA GLN A 217 7.51 0.46 -10.58
C GLN A 217 7.51 -0.48 -9.37
N ALA A 218 8.65 -1.12 -9.10
CA ALA A 218 8.79 -2.09 -8.02
C ALA A 218 8.98 -1.48 -6.62
N ARG A 219 9.49 -0.24 -6.52
CA ARG A 219 9.93 0.35 -5.25
C ARG A 219 9.17 1.60 -4.84
N VAL A 220 8.71 2.40 -5.79
CA VAL A 220 8.12 3.72 -5.53
C VAL A 220 6.61 3.71 -5.67
N THR A 221 6.05 2.97 -6.63
CA THR A 221 4.61 2.97 -6.92
C THR A 221 3.74 2.63 -5.69
N ASP A 222 4.14 1.63 -4.91
CA ASP A 222 3.41 1.20 -3.71
C ASP A 222 3.75 2.01 -2.46
N LEU A 223 4.73 2.92 -2.54
CA LEU A 223 5.17 3.73 -1.41
C LEU A 223 4.22 4.93 -1.23
N LYS A 224 3.40 4.86 -0.18
CA LYS A 224 2.39 5.88 0.13
C LYS A 224 2.98 7.30 0.11
N SER A 225 2.30 8.21 -0.59
CA SER A 225 2.64 9.62 -0.73
C SER A 225 3.92 9.92 -1.54
N CYS A 226 4.73 8.94 -1.92
CA CYS A 226 6.01 9.17 -2.60
C CYS A 226 5.84 9.82 -3.98
N VAL A 227 4.94 9.28 -4.82
CA VAL A 227 4.64 9.83 -6.16
C VAL A 227 4.12 11.28 -6.08
N ILE A 228 3.30 11.59 -5.08
CA ILE A 228 2.78 12.96 -4.85
C ILE A 228 3.92 13.91 -4.50
N VAL A 229 4.78 13.50 -3.55
CA VAL A 229 5.95 14.30 -3.13
C VAL A 229 6.92 14.48 -4.29
N LEU A 230 7.15 13.46 -5.12
CA LEU A 230 7.99 13.55 -6.30
C LEU A 230 7.50 14.59 -7.30
N ARG A 231 6.20 14.61 -7.62
CA ARG A 231 5.62 15.63 -8.51
C ARG A 231 5.81 17.04 -7.95
N ILE A 232 5.62 17.22 -6.64
CA ILE A 232 5.84 18.52 -5.98
C ILE A 232 7.30 18.92 -6.03
N LEU A 233 8.23 18.01 -5.75
CA LEU A 233 9.66 18.31 -5.79
C LEU A 233 10.15 18.53 -7.23
N ARG A 234 9.54 17.89 -8.24
CA ARG A 234 9.77 18.23 -9.65
C ARG A 234 9.33 19.67 -9.95
N ASP A 235 8.17 20.10 -9.47
CA ASP A 235 7.75 21.51 -9.54
C ASP A 235 8.73 22.44 -8.82
N VAL A 236 9.24 22.05 -7.65
CA VAL A 236 10.30 22.80 -6.94
C VAL A 236 11.57 22.91 -7.79
N CYS A 237 12.04 21.81 -8.40
CA CYS A 237 13.19 21.82 -9.32
C CYS A 237 12.95 22.73 -10.54
N ASN A 238 11.72 22.79 -11.07
CA ASN A 238 11.40 23.66 -12.20
C ASN A 238 11.38 25.15 -11.79
N ARG A 239 10.95 25.47 -10.55
CA ARG A 239 10.86 26.86 -10.07
C ARG A 239 12.15 27.41 -9.47
N LEU A 240 12.93 26.56 -8.80
CA LEU A 240 14.14 26.95 -8.08
C LEU A 240 15.38 26.43 -8.81
N PRO A 241 16.19 27.29 -9.45
CA PRO A 241 17.42 26.88 -10.14
C PRO A 241 18.38 26.08 -9.25
N VAL A 242 18.41 26.39 -7.95
CA VAL A 242 19.23 25.67 -6.96
C VAL A 242 18.92 24.17 -6.93
N TRP A 243 17.67 23.77 -7.17
CA TRP A 243 17.22 22.37 -7.12
C TRP A 243 17.27 21.68 -8.49
N GLN A 244 17.53 22.39 -9.59
CA GLN A 244 17.56 21.80 -10.94
C GLN A 244 18.53 20.63 -11.09
N PRO A 245 19.74 20.61 -10.47
CA PRO A 245 20.67 19.50 -10.61
C PRO A 245 20.15 18.15 -10.10
N LEU A 246 19.12 18.15 -9.24
CA LEU A 246 18.50 16.92 -8.74
C LEU A 246 17.38 16.40 -9.65
N LYS A 247 16.93 17.19 -10.64
CA LYS A 247 15.79 16.84 -11.49
C LYS A 247 16.03 15.52 -12.22
N GLY A 248 15.10 14.58 -12.08
CA GLY A 248 15.17 13.25 -12.68
C GLY A 248 15.57 12.18 -11.65
N TRP A 249 16.50 11.31 -12.04
CA TRP A 249 16.90 10.13 -11.26
C TRP A 249 17.40 10.40 -9.83
N PRO A 250 18.26 11.42 -9.56
CA PRO A 250 18.70 11.70 -8.19
C PRO A 250 17.55 12.01 -7.24
N LEU A 251 16.56 12.80 -7.71
CA LEU A 251 15.38 13.14 -6.94
C LEU A 251 14.49 11.91 -6.64
N GLU A 252 14.34 11.01 -7.61
CA GLU A 252 13.57 9.77 -7.44
C GLU A 252 14.15 8.87 -6.34
N LEU A 253 15.45 8.60 -6.40
CA LEU A 253 16.17 7.81 -5.39
C LEU A 253 16.14 8.47 -4.02
N MET A 254 16.35 9.78 -3.96
CA MET A 254 16.33 10.53 -2.72
C MET A 254 14.97 10.43 -2.02
N CYS A 255 13.86 10.54 -2.76
CA CYS A 255 12.53 10.43 -2.18
C CYS A 255 12.21 9.01 -1.70
N GLU A 256 12.57 7.99 -2.49
CA GLU A 256 12.37 6.58 -2.09
C GLU A 256 13.15 6.26 -0.83
N LYS A 257 14.44 6.62 -0.74
CA LYS A 257 15.26 6.34 0.45
C LYS A 257 14.77 7.13 1.66
N ALA A 258 14.43 8.40 1.47
CA ALA A 258 13.91 9.23 2.56
C ALA A 258 12.59 8.65 3.10
N ILE A 259 11.61 8.36 2.25
CA ILE A 259 10.28 7.90 2.69
C ILE A 259 10.27 6.41 3.06
N GLY A 260 10.98 5.57 2.30
CA GLY A 260 11.03 4.11 2.45
C GLY A 260 11.79 3.63 3.68
N THR A 261 12.69 4.44 4.24
CA THR A 261 13.35 4.14 5.52
C THR A 261 12.45 4.37 6.74
N CYS A 262 11.23 4.86 6.54
CA CYS A 262 10.28 5.10 7.62
C CYS A 262 9.53 3.82 7.99
N ASN A 263 9.43 3.52 9.28
CA ASN A 263 8.74 2.32 9.79
C ASN A 263 7.20 2.41 9.80
N ARG A 264 6.63 3.44 9.18
CA ARG A 264 5.19 3.69 9.10
C ARG A 264 4.85 4.45 7.82
N PRO A 265 3.63 4.28 7.28
CA PRO A 265 3.17 5.07 6.14
C PRO A 265 3.01 6.55 6.54
N LEU A 266 3.53 7.45 5.71
CA LEU A 266 3.51 8.89 5.95
C LEU A 266 2.39 9.57 5.14
N GLY A 267 1.76 10.58 5.75
CA GLY A 267 0.94 11.55 5.01
C GLY A 267 1.80 12.40 4.09
N PRO A 268 1.24 13.07 3.08
CA PRO A 268 2.02 13.72 2.04
C PRO A 268 2.80 14.96 2.55
N GLY A 269 2.28 15.69 3.54
CA GLY A 269 3.00 16.76 4.24
C GLY A 269 4.13 16.24 5.13
N GLU A 270 3.89 15.13 5.83
CA GLU A 270 4.94 14.47 6.64
C GLU A 270 6.04 13.86 5.76
N ALA A 271 5.67 13.25 4.64
CA ALA A 271 6.59 12.69 3.66
C ALA A 271 7.49 13.78 3.04
N LEU A 272 6.89 14.90 2.60
CA LEU A 272 7.66 16.05 2.10
C LEU A 272 8.63 16.59 3.16
N ARG A 273 8.17 16.71 4.41
CA ARG A 273 9.03 17.14 5.53
C ARG A 273 10.20 16.19 5.72
N ARG A 274 9.97 14.87 5.68
CA ARG A 274 11.03 13.88 5.84
C ARG A 274 12.09 13.97 4.74
N VAL A 275 11.68 14.19 3.48
CA VAL A 275 12.63 14.44 2.39
C VAL A 275 13.47 15.69 2.68
N MET A 276 12.84 16.78 3.11
CA MET A 276 13.55 18.01 3.48
C MET A 276 14.51 17.79 4.67
N GLU A 277 14.16 16.96 5.65
CA GLU A 277 15.03 16.58 6.77
C GLU A 277 16.27 15.79 6.30
N CYS A 278 16.08 14.83 5.40
CA CYS A 278 17.18 14.05 4.83
C CYS A 278 18.16 14.90 4.01
N VAL A 279 17.67 15.91 3.26
CA VAL A 279 18.55 16.83 2.53
C VAL A 279 19.22 17.82 3.48
N ALA A 280 18.47 18.35 4.45
CA ALA A 280 18.96 19.32 5.43
C ALA A 280 20.02 18.73 6.38
N SER A 281 20.02 17.42 6.62
CA SER A 281 21.04 16.73 7.42
C SER A 281 22.42 16.66 6.74
N GLY A 282 22.51 17.08 5.48
CA GLY A 282 23.77 17.11 4.74
C GLY A 282 24.08 15.81 3.98
N MET A 283 23.07 14.99 3.67
CA MET A 283 23.25 13.74 2.91
C MET A 283 23.94 13.94 1.55
N LEU A 284 23.78 15.12 0.93
CA LEU A 284 24.36 15.47 -0.37
C LEU A 284 25.74 16.15 -0.27
N LEU A 285 26.21 16.50 0.93
CA LEU A 285 27.46 17.24 1.10
C LEU A 285 28.69 16.34 0.84
N PRO A 286 29.84 16.90 0.45
CA PRO A 286 31.09 16.14 0.33
C PRO A 286 31.44 15.42 1.64
N GLY A 287 31.75 14.13 1.56
CA GLY A 287 31.98 13.27 2.72
C GLY A 287 30.72 12.70 3.37
N GLY A 288 29.53 13.01 2.84
CA GLY A 288 28.27 12.35 3.17
C GLY A 288 28.18 10.93 2.59
N PRO A 289 27.10 10.19 2.91
CA PRO A 289 26.92 8.81 2.44
C PRO A 289 26.60 8.68 0.94
N GLY A 290 26.31 9.79 0.25
CA GLY A 290 25.98 9.79 -1.19
C GLY A 290 24.63 9.16 -1.53
N LEU A 291 24.33 9.06 -2.84
CA LEU A 291 23.15 8.35 -3.36
C LEU A 291 23.59 7.26 -4.33
N HIS A 292 23.75 6.05 -3.79
CA HIS A 292 24.07 4.87 -4.59
C HIS A 292 22.92 4.48 -5.52
N ASP A 293 23.28 4.25 -6.79
CA ASP A 293 22.39 3.76 -7.82
C ASP A 293 22.12 2.25 -7.66
N PRO A 294 20.87 1.82 -7.36
CA PRO A 294 20.51 0.41 -7.27
C PRO A 294 20.36 -0.28 -8.64
N CYS A 295 20.33 0.49 -9.73
CA CYS A 295 20.16 -0.02 -11.08
C CYS A 295 21.51 -0.36 -11.73
N GLU A 296 22.63 0.15 -11.22
CA GLU A 296 23.97 -0.15 -11.71
C GLU A 296 24.64 -1.31 -10.97
N ARG A 297 25.46 -2.07 -11.71
CA ARG A 297 26.21 -3.21 -11.15
C ARG A 297 27.39 -2.72 -10.31
N GLU A 298 28.09 -1.72 -10.81
CA GLU A 298 29.18 -1.05 -10.11
C GLU A 298 28.63 -0.02 -9.13
N PRO A 299 29.27 0.16 -7.95
CA PRO A 299 28.82 1.10 -6.94
C PRO A 299 28.96 2.54 -7.44
N THR A 300 27.93 3.01 -8.14
CA THR A 300 27.88 4.32 -8.80
C THR A 300 27.15 5.31 -7.90
N ASP A 301 27.76 6.46 -7.61
CA ASP A 301 27.09 7.57 -6.93
C ASP A 301 26.43 8.47 -7.97
N VAL A 302 25.11 8.61 -7.88
CA VAL A 302 24.31 9.45 -8.79
C VAL A 302 24.62 10.94 -8.62
N LEU A 303 25.22 11.33 -7.49
CA LEU A 303 25.59 12.71 -7.20
C LEU A 303 26.96 13.12 -7.75
N TRP A 304 27.70 12.23 -8.40
CA TRP A 304 29.06 12.50 -8.89
C TRP A 304 29.17 13.78 -9.74
N GLY A 305 28.14 14.10 -10.52
CA GLY A 305 28.11 15.30 -11.36
C GLY A 305 27.86 16.62 -10.62
N LEU A 306 27.54 16.61 -9.32
CA LEU A 306 27.27 17.84 -8.56
C LEU A 306 28.54 18.39 -7.91
N SER A 307 28.74 19.70 -8.07
CA SER A 307 29.80 20.43 -7.37
C SER A 307 29.51 20.60 -5.87
N ALA A 308 30.56 20.78 -5.07
CA ALA A 308 30.44 21.10 -3.64
C ALA A 308 29.60 22.36 -3.37
N GLN A 309 29.67 23.36 -4.26
CA GLN A 309 28.88 24.58 -4.15
C GLN A 309 27.39 24.35 -4.41
N GLN A 310 27.05 23.50 -5.39
CA GLN A 310 25.66 23.14 -5.67
C GLN A 310 25.06 22.34 -4.51
N THR A 311 25.80 21.38 -3.97
CA THR A 311 25.33 20.56 -2.83
C THR A 311 25.13 21.41 -1.58
N ASP A 312 26.05 22.34 -1.27
CA ASP A 312 25.88 23.30 -0.17
C ASP A 312 24.64 24.19 -0.36
N ALA A 313 24.44 24.74 -1.57
CA ALA A 313 23.28 25.58 -1.87
C ALA A 313 21.95 24.81 -1.73
N ILE A 314 21.90 23.55 -2.19
CA ILE A 314 20.72 22.68 -2.03
C ILE A 314 20.46 22.40 -0.56
N THR A 315 21.50 22.02 0.21
CA THR A 315 21.38 21.73 1.64
C THR A 315 20.93 22.96 2.42
N HIS A 316 21.50 24.14 2.16
CA HIS A 316 21.07 25.39 2.77
C HIS A 316 19.60 25.72 2.43
N SER A 317 19.20 25.53 1.16
CA SER A 317 17.81 25.72 0.74
C SER A 317 16.86 24.76 1.45
N ALA A 318 17.23 23.49 1.63
CA ALA A 318 16.43 22.50 2.35
C ALA A 318 16.34 22.82 3.84
N GLN A 319 17.43 23.27 4.47
CA GLN A 319 17.44 23.72 5.86
C GLN A 319 16.52 24.94 6.09
N HIS A 320 16.47 25.86 5.12
CA HIS A 320 15.53 26.98 5.16
C HIS A 320 14.09 26.51 5.01
N ALA A 321 13.81 25.66 4.01
CA ALA A 321 12.48 25.09 3.80
C ALA A 321 11.99 24.32 5.03
N LEU A 322 12.83 23.48 5.64
CA LEU A 322 12.50 22.72 6.85
C LEU A 322 12.10 23.62 8.02
N ARG A 323 12.78 24.75 8.21
CA ARG A 323 12.41 25.76 9.22
C ARG A 323 11.04 26.36 8.90
N LEU A 324 10.78 26.75 7.65
CA LEU A 324 9.46 27.26 7.24
C LEU A 324 8.36 26.22 7.50
N LEU A 325 8.59 24.96 7.14
CA LEU A 325 7.68 23.85 7.47
C LEU A 325 7.48 23.75 8.99
N ALA A 326 8.54 23.82 9.79
CA ALA A 326 8.45 23.76 11.25
C ALA A 326 7.68 24.96 11.85
N PHE A 327 7.57 26.09 11.15
CA PHE A 327 6.76 27.25 11.55
C PHE A 327 5.40 27.33 10.85
N GLY A 328 4.96 26.27 10.17
CA GLY A 328 3.64 26.22 9.52
C GLY A 328 3.53 27.12 8.29
N GLN A 329 4.66 27.47 7.68
CA GLN A 329 4.76 28.33 6.50
C GLN A 329 5.06 27.52 5.23
N LEU A 330 4.56 26.29 5.14
CA LEU A 330 4.79 25.41 3.99
C LEU A 330 4.31 26.03 2.67
N TYR A 331 3.24 26.82 2.69
CA TYR A 331 2.72 27.54 1.51
C TYR A 331 3.80 28.40 0.82
N LYS A 332 4.75 28.98 1.58
CA LYS A 332 5.87 29.74 1.02
C LYS A 332 6.83 28.85 0.23
N VAL A 333 7.10 27.64 0.71
CA VAL A 333 7.98 26.66 0.03
C VAL A 333 7.31 26.15 -1.25
N LEU A 334 6.00 25.94 -1.20
CA LEU A 334 5.19 25.50 -2.35
C LEU A 334 4.86 26.63 -3.33
N ASN A 335 5.25 27.88 -3.01
CA ASN A 335 4.91 29.10 -3.76
C ASN A 335 3.41 29.19 -4.06
N MET A 336 2.61 29.13 -3.00
CA MET A 336 1.16 29.24 -3.04
C MET A 336 0.66 30.14 -1.90
N ASP A 337 -0.56 30.64 -2.02
CA ASP A 337 -1.20 31.37 -0.94
C ASP A 337 -1.56 30.43 0.22
N PRO A 338 -1.55 30.94 1.47
CA PRO A 338 -2.00 30.17 2.61
C PRO A 338 -3.47 29.78 2.42
N LEU A 339 -3.75 28.49 2.53
CA LEU A 339 -5.13 28.00 2.47
C LEU A 339 -5.93 28.55 3.65
N PRO A 340 -7.25 28.76 3.49
CA PRO A 340 -8.10 29.20 4.58
C PRO A 340 -7.92 28.26 5.78
N ALA A 341 -7.50 28.86 6.89
CA ALA A 341 -7.32 28.15 8.15
C ALA A 341 -8.65 27.48 8.47
N ASN A 342 -8.63 26.15 8.63
CA ASN A 342 -9.78 25.49 9.21
C ASN A 342 -9.87 26.08 10.62
N LYS A 343 -10.90 26.89 10.90
CA LYS A 343 -11.01 27.59 12.18
C LYS A 343 -10.77 26.55 13.27
N PRO A 344 -9.74 26.70 14.12
CA PRO A 344 -9.71 25.90 15.32
C PRO A 344 -11.01 26.26 16.05
N SER A 345 -11.82 25.26 16.40
CA SER A 345 -12.90 25.47 17.38
C SER A 345 -12.30 26.32 18.52
N SER A 346 -13.00 27.39 18.89
CA SER A 346 -12.61 28.40 19.86
C SER A 346 -12.41 27.83 21.27
N ARG A 347 -11.41 26.96 21.46
CA ARG A 347 -11.09 26.30 22.74
C ARG A 347 -9.60 26.23 23.03
N LEU A 348 -8.78 27.09 22.43
CA LEU A 348 -7.34 27.15 22.74
C LEU A 348 -6.76 28.56 22.70
N LEU A 349 -7.55 29.53 23.14
CA LEU A 349 -7.09 30.87 23.50
C LEU A 349 -8.00 31.43 24.60
N GLU A 350 -8.00 30.75 25.75
CA GLU A 350 -8.56 31.30 26.99
C GLU A 350 -7.58 31.04 28.13
N GLY A 351 -6.38 31.55 27.95
CA GLY A 351 -5.49 31.91 29.05
C GLY A 351 -5.17 33.38 28.85
N VAL A 352 -5.42 34.19 29.89
CA VAL A 352 -5.21 35.64 29.98
C VAL A 352 -6.52 36.47 29.80
N HIS A 353 -7.16 36.67 30.96
CA HIS A 353 -8.06 37.78 31.35
C HIS A 353 -9.41 37.95 30.66
N LEU A 354 -10.49 37.41 31.26
CA LEU A 354 -11.75 38.13 31.34
C LEU A 354 -12.45 37.91 32.70
N LYS A 355 -12.89 39.03 33.29
CA LYS A 355 -13.59 39.12 34.57
C LYS A 355 -14.94 38.39 34.51
N ARG A 356 -15.32 37.86 35.68
CA ARG A 356 -16.60 37.22 36.03
C ARG A 356 -17.82 37.94 35.43
N LEU A 357 -18.69 37.18 34.79
CA LEU A 357 -20.14 37.38 34.90
C LEU A 357 -20.80 36.00 34.96
N ARG A 358 -21.64 35.84 35.98
CA ARG A 358 -22.32 34.61 36.37
C ARG A 358 -23.75 34.72 35.88
N ASP A 359 -24.21 33.74 35.10
CA ASP A 359 -25.63 33.50 34.90
C ASP A 359 -25.95 32.01 35.09
N ASP A 360 -27.00 31.79 35.86
CA ASP A 360 -27.55 30.51 36.33
C ASP A 360 -28.16 29.71 35.17
N ILE A 361 -27.76 28.44 35.02
CA ILE A 361 -28.45 27.47 34.14
C ILE A 361 -28.90 26.29 35.00
N GLY A 362 -30.21 26.03 34.97
CA GLY A 362 -30.94 25.10 35.86
C GLY A 362 -30.60 23.61 35.68
N PRO A 363 -31.14 22.75 36.58
CA PRO A 363 -30.65 21.38 36.79
C PRO A 363 -31.02 20.38 35.68
N GLU A 364 -32.10 20.65 34.93
CA GLU A 364 -32.68 19.74 33.93
C GLU A 364 -31.78 19.57 32.68
N ASP A 365 -30.90 20.53 32.40
CA ASP A 365 -30.01 20.50 31.23
C ASP A 365 -28.73 19.67 31.46
N ARG A 366 -28.42 19.36 32.73
CA ARG A 366 -27.24 18.54 33.05
C ARG A 366 -27.39 17.08 32.63
N ASP A 367 -28.60 16.56 32.61
CA ASP A 367 -28.84 15.16 32.28
C ASP A 367 -28.92 14.93 30.77
N PHE A 368 -29.28 15.95 30.00
CA PHE A 368 -29.11 15.99 28.54
C PHE A 368 -27.62 16.02 28.16
N ILE A 369 -26.81 16.84 28.83
CA ILE A 369 -25.36 16.96 28.62
C ILE A 369 -24.59 15.70 29.06
N LYS A 370 -25.04 14.99 30.11
CA LYS A 370 -24.44 13.71 30.53
C LYS A 370 -24.73 12.59 29.53
N ARG A 371 -25.91 12.56 28.91
CA ARG A 371 -26.26 11.59 27.86
C ARG A 371 -25.48 11.84 26.56
N LEU A 372 -25.19 13.10 26.23
CA LEU A 372 -24.36 13.48 25.08
C LEU A 372 -22.86 13.15 25.25
N LYS A 373 -22.36 13.06 26.49
CA LYS A 373 -20.94 12.80 26.78
C LYS A 373 -20.49 11.33 26.60
N VAL A 374 -21.41 10.40 26.40
CA VAL A 374 -21.10 8.96 26.20
C VAL A 374 -21.05 8.56 24.72
N LEU A 375 -21.43 9.45 23.80
CA LEU A 375 -21.24 9.25 22.36
C LEU A 375 -19.98 10.00 21.88
N ASP A 376 -19.17 9.31 21.09
CA ASP A 376 -17.95 9.84 20.48
C ASP A 376 -18.29 11.06 19.61
N TRP A 377 -17.76 12.22 19.98
CA TRP A 377 -17.99 13.50 19.30
C TRP A 377 -17.55 13.50 17.82
N ARG A 378 -16.73 12.51 17.42
CA ARG A 378 -16.35 12.24 16.02
C ARG A 378 -17.52 11.90 15.10
N MET A 379 -18.71 11.62 15.64
CA MET A 379 -19.90 11.24 14.85
C MET A 379 -20.75 12.43 14.39
N THR A 380 -20.35 13.67 14.73
CA THR A 380 -21.05 14.91 14.29
C THR A 380 -20.32 15.67 13.18
N ASP A 381 -19.29 15.07 12.57
CA ASP A 381 -18.59 15.66 11.42
C ASP A 381 -19.53 15.68 10.18
N PRO A 382 -19.76 16.84 9.54
CA PRO A 382 -20.52 16.94 8.29
C PRO A 382 -19.88 16.16 7.13
N ASN A 383 -18.56 15.92 7.20
CA ASN A 383 -17.76 15.28 6.16
C ASN A 383 -17.42 13.80 6.44
N HIS A 384 -18.06 13.15 7.42
CA HIS A 384 -17.88 11.70 7.61
C HIS A 384 -18.81 10.91 6.67
N PRO A 385 -18.29 10.03 5.79
CA PRO A 385 -19.09 9.26 4.84
C PRO A 385 -19.85 8.16 5.60
N MET A 386 -21.00 8.53 6.17
CA MET A 386 -21.88 7.62 6.89
C MET A 386 -23.05 7.26 5.99
N ASN A 387 -23.40 5.98 5.96
CA ASN A 387 -24.58 5.49 5.28
C ASN A 387 -25.85 6.22 5.77
N ALA A 388 -26.71 6.67 4.85
CA ALA A 388 -27.90 7.48 5.16
C ALA A 388 -28.85 6.83 6.18
N LEU A 389 -28.96 5.49 6.18
CA LEU A 389 -29.74 4.75 7.18
C LEU A 389 -29.21 4.96 8.61
N MET A 390 -27.90 5.00 8.75
CA MET A 390 -27.23 5.18 10.04
C MET A 390 -27.37 6.62 10.53
N ARG A 391 -27.23 7.60 9.64
CA ARG A 391 -27.49 9.02 9.96
C ARG A 391 -28.94 9.23 10.40
N LEU A 392 -29.90 8.65 9.70
CA LEU A 392 -31.32 8.81 10.05
C LEU A 392 -31.67 8.13 11.39
N ASN A 393 -31.11 6.94 11.67
CA ASN A 393 -31.33 6.25 12.96
C ASN A 393 -30.67 7.00 14.13
N GLN A 394 -29.55 7.69 13.90
CA GLN A 394 -28.92 8.55 14.91
C GLN A 394 -29.80 9.76 15.28
N ILE A 395 -30.44 10.39 14.28
CA ILE A 395 -31.31 11.56 14.48
C ILE A 395 -32.64 11.12 15.09
N HIS A 396 -33.19 10.00 14.62
CA HIS A 396 -34.45 9.44 15.08
C HIS A 396 -34.27 7.94 15.40
N PRO A 397 -33.86 7.61 16.64
CA PRO A 397 -33.71 6.22 17.06
C PRO A 397 -35.09 5.55 17.17
N GLY A 398 -35.18 4.29 16.71
CA GLY A 398 -36.42 3.49 16.79
C GLY A 398 -37.39 3.65 15.62
N LEU A 399 -36.98 4.26 14.51
CA LEU A 399 -37.80 4.37 13.29
C LEU A 399 -38.19 3.01 12.71
N GLN A 400 -39.47 2.85 12.37
CA GLN A 400 -40.00 1.65 11.73
C GLN A 400 -40.16 1.86 10.24
N TYR A 401 -39.45 1.05 9.45
CA TYR A 401 -39.60 1.00 8.00
C TYR A 401 -40.66 -0.04 7.63
N ARG A 402 -41.67 0.36 6.85
CA ARG A 402 -42.75 -0.50 6.38
C ARG A 402 -42.58 -0.81 4.89
N LEU A 403 -42.74 -2.07 4.51
CA LEU A 403 -42.80 -2.48 3.11
C LEU A 403 -44.22 -2.26 2.61
N LEU A 404 -44.38 -1.43 1.57
CA LEU A 404 -45.68 -1.11 0.98
C LEU A 404 -46.03 -2.05 -0.16
N SER A 405 -45.06 -2.36 -1.04
CA SER A 405 -45.28 -3.26 -2.17
C SER A 405 -44.00 -3.94 -2.61
N GLN A 406 -44.16 -5.12 -3.21
CA GLN A 406 -43.14 -5.84 -3.96
C GLN A 406 -43.76 -6.15 -5.33
N SER A 407 -43.21 -5.59 -6.39
CA SER A 407 -43.65 -5.76 -7.78
C SER A 407 -42.47 -6.12 -8.68
N GLY A 408 -42.73 -6.36 -9.97
CA GLY A 408 -41.68 -6.71 -10.95
C GLY A 408 -41.43 -8.22 -11.08
N PRO A 409 -40.74 -8.64 -12.15
CA PRO A 409 -40.43 -10.04 -12.40
C PRO A 409 -39.41 -10.56 -11.37
N VAL A 410 -39.36 -11.89 -11.17
CA VAL A 410 -38.48 -12.53 -10.15
C VAL A 410 -37.00 -12.16 -10.35
N HIS A 411 -36.57 -11.94 -11.58
CA HIS A 411 -35.20 -11.54 -11.93
C HIS A 411 -34.94 -10.02 -11.81
N ALA A 412 -35.97 -9.20 -11.59
CA ALA A 412 -35.85 -7.75 -11.39
C ALA A 412 -36.96 -7.22 -10.46
N PRO A 413 -36.95 -7.60 -9.16
CA PRO A 413 -37.97 -7.17 -8.22
C PRO A 413 -37.80 -5.70 -7.82
N VAL A 414 -38.91 -5.00 -7.68
CA VAL A 414 -38.99 -3.61 -7.21
C VAL A 414 -39.70 -3.60 -5.87
N PHE A 415 -39.02 -3.10 -4.84
CA PHE A 415 -39.53 -2.99 -3.48
C PHE A 415 -39.83 -1.53 -3.15
N SER A 416 -41.06 -1.24 -2.73
CA SER A 416 -41.45 0.09 -2.24
C SER A 416 -41.46 0.11 -0.71
N MET A 417 -40.64 0.95 -0.10
CA MET A 417 -40.55 1.11 1.35
C MET A 417 -41.08 2.48 1.77
N SER A 418 -41.59 2.58 3.00
CA SER A 418 -41.94 3.85 3.63
C SER A 418 -41.44 3.96 5.07
N VAL A 419 -41.23 5.20 5.51
CA VAL A 419 -40.91 5.56 6.90
C VAL A 419 -41.70 6.80 7.29
N GLU A 420 -42.22 6.84 8.51
CA GLU A 420 -42.95 7.97 9.05
C GLU A 420 -42.07 8.72 10.04
N ILE A 421 -41.86 10.02 9.82
CA ILE A 421 -41.03 10.88 10.66
C ILE A 421 -41.79 12.18 10.91
N GLN A 422 -42.05 12.49 12.20
CA GLN A 422 -42.73 13.72 12.62
C GLN A 422 -44.07 13.98 11.88
N GLY A 423 -44.85 12.92 11.65
CA GLY A 423 -46.16 12.99 10.96
C GLY A 423 -46.09 13.09 9.44
N THR A 424 -44.89 13.02 8.85
CA THR A 424 -44.69 12.98 7.39
C THR A 424 -44.23 11.59 6.96
N THR A 425 -44.93 11.00 5.98
CA THR A 425 -44.58 9.68 5.43
C THR A 425 -43.71 9.85 4.20
N TYR A 426 -42.49 9.31 4.24
CA TYR A 426 -41.55 9.29 3.13
C TYR A 426 -41.55 7.92 2.46
N GLN A 427 -41.63 7.89 1.12
CA GLN A 427 -41.67 6.66 0.32
C GLN A 427 -40.65 6.71 -0.82
N ALA A 428 -39.96 5.58 -1.04
CA ALA A 428 -39.04 5.36 -2.14
C ALA A 428 -38.98 3.87 -2.53
N THR A 429 -38.49 3.60 -3.75
CA THR A 429 -38.44 2.26 -4.36
C THR A 429 -37.01 1.81 -4.58
N GLY A 430 -36.70 0.52 -4.50
CA GLY A 430 -35.38 0.00 -4.83
C GLY A 430 -35.42 -1.42 -5.36
N ASN A 431 -34.35 -1.82 -6.04
CA ASN A 431 -34.14 -3.18 -6.58
C ASN A 431 -33.98 -4.26 -5.48
N SER A 432 -33.78 -3.86 -4.22
CA SER A 432 -33.78 -4.74 -3.06
C SER A 432 -34.43 -4.05 -1.86
N LYS A 433 -34.85 -4.83 -0.85
CA LYS A 433 -35.35 -4.25 0.42
C LYS A 433 -34.32 -3.36 1.11
N ARG A 434 -33.02 -3.61 0.88
CA ARG A 434 -31.91 -2.83 1.47
C ARG A 434 -31.71 -1.50 0.76
N THR A 435 -31.71 -1.49 -0.57
CA THR A 435 -31.58 -0.27 -1.37
C THR A 435 -32.83 0.60 -1.26
N ALA A 436 -34.03 0.00 -1.24
CA ALA A 436 -35.27 0.74 -1.00
C ALA A 436 -35.28 1.45 0.37
N LYS A 437 -34.84 0.78 1.45
CA LYS A 437 -34.69 1.41 2.77
C LYS A 437 -33.68 2.56 2.75
N LEU A 438 -32.56 2.37 2.06
CA LEU A 438 -31.52 3.39 1.91
C LEU A 438 -32.06 4.64 1.21
N GLN A 439 -32.79 4.47 0.11
CA GLN A 439 -33.38 5.59 -0.64
C GLN A 439 -34.47 6.31 0.14
N VAL A 440 -35.30 5.58 0.90
CA VAL A 440 -36.27 6.20 1.82
C VAL A 440 -35.55 7.06 2.86
N ALA A 441 -34.44 6.57 3.42
CA ALA A 441 -33.66 7.31 4.40
C ALA A 441 -32.99 8.56 3.81
N LEU A 442 -32.50 8.48 2.57
CA LEU A 442 -31.96 9.63 1.84
C LEU A 442 -33.03 10.71 1.63
N LYS A 443 -34.21 10.32 1.14
CA LYS A 443 -35.34 11.23 0.91
C LYS A 443 -35.82 11.90 2.20
N ALA A 444 -35.84 11.14 3.30
CA ALA A 444 -36.16 11.67 4.62
C ALA A 444 -35.11 12.67 5.15
N LEU A 445 -33.81 12.38 5.01
CA LEU A 445 -32.74 13.29 5.43
C LEU A 445 -32.73 14.59 4.62
N GLN A 446 -33.00 14.50 3.32
CA GLN A 446 -33.08 15.65 2.42
C GLN A 446 -34.23 16.59 2.82
N ALA A 447 -35.40 16.02 3.14
CA ALA A 447 -36.56 16.80 3.60
C ALA A 447 -36.34 17.44 4.99
N LEU A 448 -35.50 16.84 5.82
CA LEU A 448 -35.09 17.37 7.14
C LEU A 448 -33.99 18.44 7.06
N GLY A 449 -33.56 18.85 5.85
CA GLY A 449 -32.61 19.94 5.65
C GLY A 449 -31.14 19.55 5.79
N PHE A 450 -30.82 18.25 5.82
CA PHE A 450 -29.44 17.78 5.81
C PHE A 450 -28.95 17.69 4.36
N ALA A 451 -28.12 18.64 3.93
CA ALA A 451 -27.50 18.64 2.61
C ALA A 451 -26.47 17.50 2.51
N LEU A 452 -26.81 16.46 1.76
CA LEU A 452 -25.84 15.48 1.27
C LEU A 452 -25.34 15.98 -0.08
N SER A 453 -24.03 16.09 -0.26
CA SER A 453 -23.43 16.51 -1.53
C SER A 453 -23.96 15.64 -2.66
N ALA A 454 -24.80 16.22 -3.51
CA ALA A 454 -25.27 15.62 -4.74
C ALA A 454 -24.15 15.71 -5.79
N ASP A 455 -23.17 14.83 -5.70
CA ASP A 455 -22.31 14.45 -6.85
C ASP A 455 -21.63 13.09 -6.61
N GLY A 456 -22.43 12.13 -6.16
CA GLY A 456 -22.03 10.73 -6.04
C GLY A 456 -22.85 9.92 -7.03
N ASP A 457 -22.26 9.69 -8.20
CA ASP A 457 -22.65 8.79 -9.27
C ASP A 457 -23.58 7.65 -8.82
N VAL A 458 -24.88 7.76 -9.13
CA VAL A 458 -25.93 6.83 -8.69
C VAL A 458 -26.04 5.56 -9.54
N ASP A 459 -25.21 5.40 -10.57
CA ASP A 459 -25.17 4.18 -11.39
C ASP A 459 -24.04 3.21 -11.03
N SER A 460 -23.10 3.59 -10.15
CA SER A 460 -21.92 2.77 -9.82
C SER A 460 -22.14 1.70 -8.72
N LEU A 461 -23.38 1.43 -8.30
CA LEU A 461 -23.70 0.33 -7.36
C LEU A 461 -24.57 -0.78 -7.99
N SER A 462 -24.76 -0.74 -9.31
CA SER A 462 -25.58 -1.68 -10.08
C SER A 462 -24.80 -2.87 -10.66
N ALA A 463 -23.47 -2.90 -10.55
CA ALA A 463 -22.65 -3.86 -11.27
C ALA A 463 -21.69 -4.61 -10.34
N ASP A 464 -22.22 -5.43 -9.43
CA ASP A 464 -21.52 -6.62 -8.93
C ASP A 464 -22.48 -7.48 -8.11
N GLU A 465 -23.26 -8.35 -8.78
CA GLU A 465 -23.73 -9.61 -8.22
C GLU A 465 -23.99 -10.60 -9.38
N LYS A 466 -22.93 -11.29 -9.80
CA LYS A 466 -23.04 -12.68 -10.22
C LYS A 466 -22.00 -13.50 -9.46
N SER A 467 -22.48 -14.64 -8.99
CA SER A 467 -21.76 -15.79 -8.43
C SER A 467 -21.76 -15.93 -6.89
N ASP A 468 -22.46 -17.00 -6.52
CA ASP A 468 -22.28 -17.86 -5.35
C ASP A 468 -22.90 -17.43 -4.03
N GLY A 469 -24.14 -17.89 -3.90
CA GLY A 469 -24.92 -17.80 -2.68
C GLY A 469 -24.36 -18.67 -1.56
N GLU A 470 -24.51 -18.17 -0.35
CA GLU A 470 -24.87 -18.98 0.81
C GLU A 470 -25.63 -18.09 1.79
N GLY A 471 -26.85 -18.51 2.12
CA GLY A 471 -27.81 -17.71 2.87
C GLY A 471 -27.37 -17.43 4.30
N LYS A 472 -27.52 -16.17 4.71
CA LYS A 472 -27.58 -15.83 6.14
C LYS A 472 -28.72 -14.85 6.40
N ASN A 473 -29.87 -15.42 6.71
CA ASN A 473 -31.04 -14.73 7.23
C ASN A 473 -30.78 -14.30 8.68
N ASP A 474 -30.52 -13.01 8.92
CA ASP A 474 -30.69 -12.43 10.26
C ASP A 474 -32.14 -11.96 10.42
N ARG A 475 -32.94 -12.79 11.10
CA ARG A 475 -34.27 -12.43 11.61
C ARG A 475 -34.12 -11.42 12.74
N MET A 476 -34.52 -10.18 12.50
CA MET A 476 -34.92 -9.23 13.55
C MET A 476 -36.29 -9.61 14.09
N SER A 477 -36.41 -9.75 15.40
CA SER A 477 -37.70 -9.67 16.10
C SER A 477 -37.58 -8.72 17.29
N THR A 478 -38.26 -7.57 17.15
CA THR A 478 -38.97 -6.81 18.20
C THR A 478 -39.92 -7.76 18.96
N SER A 479 -40.30 -7.64 20.24
CA SER A 479 -40.35 -6.54 21.19
C SER A 479 -40.76 -7.05 22.59
N SER A 480 -40.50 -6.23 23.61
CA SER A 480 -41.33 -5.93 24.80
C SER A 480 -41.66 -6.98 25.88
N SER A 481 -41.51 -6.52 27.12
CA SER A 481 -41.64 -7.16 28.42
C SER A 481 -43.04 -7.06 29.05
N SER A 482 -43.53 -8.13 29.69
CA SER A 482 -44.36 -8.04 30.92
C SER A 482 -44.52 -9.39 31.65
N THR A 483 -44.43 -9.29 32.97
CA THR A 483 -44.57 -10.19 34.13
C THR A 483 -45.55 -11.39 34.12
N SER A 484 -45.06 -12.50 34.71
CA SER A 484 -45.63 -13.31 35.81
C SER A 484 -46.22 -14.72 35.57
N ILE A 485 -45.84 -15.60 36.51
CA ILE A 485 -46.42 -16.86 37.04
C ILE A 485 -46.15 -18.18 36.28
N THR A 486 -45.94 -19.19 37.13
CA THR A 486 -45.38 -20.54 37.04
C THR A 486 -46.09 -21.55 36.13
N SER A 487 -45.32 -22.41 35.46
CA SER A 487 -45.55 -23.88 35.47
C SER A 487 -44.41 -24.62 34.75
N SER A 488 -44.05 -25.75 35.34
CA SER A 488 -43.17 -26.81 34.87
C SER A 488 -43.50 -27.32 33.47
N THR A 489 -42.49 -27.68 32.66
CA THR A 489 -42.23 -29.04 32.11
C THR A 489 -41.07 -28.97 31.12
N ASP A 490 -40.20 -29.99 31.18
CA ASP A 490 -39.05 -30.24 30.31
C ASP A 490 -39.37 -30.17 28.80
N ALA A 491 -38.53 -29.45 28.06
CA ALA A 491 -38.25 -29.72 26.65
C ALA A 491 -36.84 -29.24 26.31
N GLN A 492 -36.03 -30.20 25.90
CA GLN A 492 -34.61 -30.10 25.58
C GLN A 492 -34.44 -29.51 24.17
N GLU A 493 -34.02 -28.25 24.07
CA GLU A 493 -33.66 -27.62 22.79
C GLU A 493 -32.45 -26.67 22.94
N SER A 494 -31.56 -26.74 21.96
CA SER A 494 -30.25 -26.09 21.88
C SER A 494 -30.31 -24.57 22.04
N ARG A 495 -30.14 -24.09 23.27
CA ARG A 495 -30.02 -22.68 23.61
C ARG A 495 -28.57 -22.23 23.42
N ALA A 496 -28.32 -21.25 22.56
CA ALA A 496 -27.03 -20.57 22.51
C ALA A 496 -26.66 -20.09 23.94
N PRO A 497 -25.45 -20.37 24.44
CA PRO A 497 -25.09 -20.02 25.80
C PRO A 497 -25.06 -18.50 25.92
N GLY A 498 -25.84 -17.97 26.87
CA GLY A 498 -25.77 -16.55 27.25
C GLY A 498 -24.35 -16.17 27.69
N PRO A 499 -24.04 -14.86 27.78
CA PRO A 499 -22.72 -14.39 28.17
C PRO A 499 -22.32 -14.98 29.53
N ILE A 500 -21.14 -15.60 29.59
CA ILE A 500 -20.57 -16.14 30.83
C ILE A 500 -20.20 -14.97 31.74
N LEU A 501 -20.79 -14.91 32.93
CA LEU A 501 -20.55 -13.88 33.94
C LEU A 501 -19.99 -14.51 35.22
N THR A 502 -19.10 -13.79 35.92
CA THR A 502 -18.61 -14.17 37.25
C THR A 502 -19.70 -13.93 38.31
N ALA A 503 -19.52 -14.42 39.53
CA ALA A 503 -20.41 -14.19 40.67
C ALA A 503 -20.72 -12.70 40.96
N GLY A 504 -19.86 -11.78 40.51
CA GLY A 504 -20.07 -10.33 40.57
C GLY A 504 -20.84 -9.72 39.38
N GLY A 505 -21.42 -10.53 38.49
CA GLY A 505 -22.17 -10.07 37.31
C GLY A 505 -21.32 -9.42 36.21
N LYS A 506 -19.99 -9.43 36.36
CA LYS A 506 -19.02 -8.91 35.39
C LYS A 506 -18.52 -10.02 34.47
N ASN A 507 -17.95 -9.64 33.32
CA ASN A 507 -17.28 -10.58 32.43
C ASN A 507 -15.97 -11.07 33.09
N PRO A 508 -15.71 -12.40 33.16
CA PRO A 508 -14.53 -12.97 33.81
C PRO A 508 -13.20 -12.48 33.22
N VAL A 509 -13.13 -12.14 31.93
CA VAL A 509 -11.91 -11.58 31.33
C VAL A 509 -11.61 -10.18 31.88
N MET A 510 -12.65 -9.36 32.09
CA MET A 510 -12.50 -8.03 32.65
C MET A 510 -12.06 -8.09 34.11
N GLU A 511 -12.68 -8.96 34.90
CA GLU A 511 -12.38 -9.11 36.32
C GLU A 511 -10.98 -9.68 36.56
N LEU A 512 -10.53 -10.61 35.73
CA LEU A 512 -9.15 -11.11 35.80
C LEU A 512 -8.13 -10.02 35.42
N ASN A 513 -8.43 -9.20 34.42
CA ASN A 513 -7.58 -8.07 34.03
C ASN A 513 -7.57 -6.93 35.08
N GLU A 514 -8.65 -6.75 35.83
CA GLU A 514 -8.70 -5.85 36.99
C GLU A 514 -7.76 -6.33 38.11
N LYS A 515 -7.63 -7.64 38.31
CA LYS A 515 -6.73 -8.24 39.32
C LYS A 515 -5.27 -8.28 38.87
N ARG A 516 -5.01 -8.57 37.60
CA ARG A 516 -3.67 -8.65 36.99
C ARG A 516 -3.72 -8.02 35.60
N ARG A 517 -3.06 -6.87 35.42
CA ARG A 517 -3.00 -6.18 34.12
C ARG A 517 -1.96 -6.85 33.22
N GLY A 518 -2.29 -6.98 31.92
CA GLY A 518 -1.32 -7.40 30.89
C GLY A 518 -1.20 -8.91 30.67
N LEU A 519 -2.23 -9.70 31.01
CA LEU A 519 -2.26 -11.14 30.78
C LEU A 519 -2.37 -11.49 29.28
N LYS A 520 -1.60 -12.50 28.85
CA LYS A 520 -1.63 -13.02 27.47
C LYS A 520 -2.50 -14.27 27.39
N TYR A 521 -3.35 -14.32 26.37
CA TYR A 521 -4.20 -15.48 26.06
C TYR A 521 -3.74 -16.11 24.75
N GLU A 522 -3.35 -17.37 24.79
CA GLU A 522 -2.85 -18.11 23.64
C GLU A 522 -3.87 -19.17 23.19
N LEU A 523 -4.06 -19.31 21.88
CA LEU A 523 -4.94 -20.32 21.30
C LEU A 523 -4.12 -21.60 21.07
N ILE A 524 -4.48 -22.69 21.75
CA ILE A 524 -3.76 -23.97 21.66
C ILE A 524 -4.31 -24.84 20.53
N SER A 525 -5.64 -24.94 20.44
CA SER A 525 -6.26 -25.77 19.43
C SER A 525 -7.59 -25.20 18.96
N GLU A 526 -7.80 -25.32 17.65
CA GLU A 526 -9.06 -25.07 16.96
C GLU A 526 -9.46 -26.39 16.30
N SER A 527 -10.51 -27.04 16.81
CA SER A 527 -10.95 -28.37 16.38
C SER A 527 -12.45 -28.38 16.16
N GLY A 528 -12.93 -28.84 15.01
CA GLY A 528 -14.35 -28.99 14.72
C GLY A 528 -14.73 -28.65 13.27
N SER A 529 -15.91 -29.08 12.85
CA SER A 529 -16.51 -28.72 11.56
C SER A 529 -17.08 -27.29 11.60
N SER A 530 -17.46 -26.72 10.45
CA SER A 530 -17.99 -25.35 10.35
C SER A 530 -19.18 -25.04 11.28
N TYR A 531 -19.92 -26.07 11.72
CA TYR A 531 -21.10 -25.95 12.59
C TYR A 531 -20.86 -26.33 14.06
N ASP A 532 -19.70 -26.91 14.44
CA ASP A 532 -19.34 -27.22 15.84
C ASP A 532 -17.83 -27.00 16.09
N LYS A 533 -17.37 -25.75 15.90
CA LYS A 533 -15.98 -25.38 16.16
C LYS A 533 -15.74 -25.28 17.67
N ARG A 534 -14.74 -25.99 18.18
CA ARG A 534 -14.25 -25.88 19.57
C ARG A 534 -12.87 -25.26 19.60
N PHE A 535 -12.73 -24.27 20.49
CA PHE A 535 -11.49 -23.54 20.72
C PHE A 535 -10.99 -23.82 22.12
N ILE A 536 -9.71 -24.10 22.26
CA ILE A 536 -9.02 -24.26 23.55
C ILE A 536 -8.05 -23.10 23.71
N ILE A 537 -8.25 -22.28 24.73
CA ILE A 537 -7.46 -21.10 25.01
C ILE A 537 -6.81 -21.22 26.37
N GLU A 538 -5.55 -20.84 26.44
CA GLU A 538 -4.71 -20.89 27.63
C GLU A 538 -4.32 -19.49 28.08
N VAL A 539 -4.27 -19.29 29.40
CA VAL A 539 -3.81 -18.06 30.03
C VAL A 539 -2.84 -18.42 31.16
N GLU A 540 -1.68 -17.79 31.17
CA GLU A 540 -0.70 -17.91 32.25
C GLU A 540 -0.91 -16.77 33.26
N VAL A 541 -1.20 -17.10 34.51
CA VAL A 541 -1.38 -16.16 35.62
C VAL A 541 -0.53 -16.63 36.79
N ASP A 542 0.39 -15.79 37.26
CA ASP A 542 1.26 -16.09 38.42
C ASP A 542 2.03 -17.43 38.30
N LYS A 543 2.53 -17.74 37.09
CA LYS A 543 3.21 -19.00 36.72
C LYS A 543 2.34 -20.26 36.79
N GLN A 544 1.02 -20.09 36.86
CA GLN A 544 0.04 -21.16 36.71
C GLN A 544 -0.72 -21.00 35.41
N VAL A 545 -0.98 -22.12 34.76
CA VAL A 545 -1.51 -22.15 33.41
C VAL A 545 -2.95 -22.66 33.45
N PHE A 546 -3.90 -21.87 32.95
CA PHE A 546 -5.32 -22.17 32.97
C PHE A 546 -5.87 -22.28 31.56
N ARG A 547 -6.63 -23.36 31.30
CA ARG A 547 -7.23 -23.65 29.99
C ARG A 547 -8.74 -23.52 30.04
N GLY A 548 -9.31 -22.91 29.01
CA GLY A 548 -10.74 -22.78 28.80
C GLY A 548 -11.15 -23.25 27.42
N THR A 549 -12.29 -23.92 27.34
CA THR A 549 -12.83 -24.44 26.09
C THR A 549 -14.15 -23.76 25.76
N GLY A 550 -14.45 -23.60 24.47
CA GLY A 550 -15.73 -23.03 24.06
C GLY A 550 -16.00 -23.07 22.57
N PRO A 551 -17.25 -22.85 22.15
CA PRO A 551 -17.67 -22.88 20.75
C PRO A 551 -17.16 -21.68 19.93
N ASN A 552 -16.64 -20.64 20.61
CA ASN A 552 -16.09 -19.43 20.02
C ASN A 552 -14.85 -18.99 20.80
N LYS A 553 -13.87 -18.36 20.14
CA LYS A 553 -12.65 -17.82 20.79
C LYS A 553 -12.97 -16.89 21.98
N LYS A 554 -14.08 -16.15 21.91
CA LYS A 554 -14.53 -15.27 23.02
C LYS A 554 -15.01 -16.06 24.25
N VAL A 555 -15.75 -17.16 24.04
CA VAL A 555 -16.28 -18.01 25.11
C VAL A 555 -15.16 -18.83 25.75
N ALA A 556 -14.24 -19.36 24.92
CA ALA A 556 -13.05 -20.06 25.41
C ALA A 556 -12.14 -19.15 26.26
N LYS A 557 -11.95 -17.88 25.88
CA LYS A 557 -11.24 -16.86 26.69
C LYS A 557 -11.94 -16.61 28.03
N ALA A 558 -13.26 -16.43 28.02
CA ALA A 558 -14.04 -16.20 29.23
C ALA A 558 -13.99 -17.41 30.17
N SER A 559 -14.06 -18.63 29.63
CA SER A 559 -13.91 -19.88 30.39
C SER A 559 -12.52 -20.01 31.02
N ALA A 560 -11.45 -19.71 30.26
CA ALA A 560 -10.07 -19.76 30.77
C ALA A 560 -9.84 -18.72 31.88
N ALA A 561 -10.37 -17.52 31.70
CA ALA A 561 -10.30 -16.45 32.69
C ALA A 561 -11.08 -16.79 33.97
N LEU A 562 -12.25 -17.41 33.84
CA LEU A 562 -13.05 -17.86 34.99
C LEU A 562 -12.34 -18.97 35.77
N ALA A 563 -11.71 -19.92 35.10
CA ALA A 563 -10.92 -20.97 35.75
C ALA A 563 -9.74 -20.37 36.55
N ALA A 564 -9.05 -19.39 35.99
CA ALA A 564 -7.97 -18.66 36.68
C ALA A 564 -8.49 -17.86 37.88
N LEU A 565 -9.62 -17.14 37.72
CA LEU A 565 -10.26 -16.40 38.81
C LEU A 565 -10.64 -17.30 39.97
N ASN A 566 -11.27 -18.45 39.68
CA ASN A 566 -11.72 -19.38 40.69
C ASN A 566 -10.56 -20.06 41.43
N SER A 567 -9.45 -20.32 40.76
CA SER A 567 -8.31 -21.01 41.37
C SER A 567 -7.42 -20.06 42.18
N LEU A 568 -7.27 -18.81 41.74
CA LEU A 568 -6.32 -17.86 42.35
C LEU A 568 -6.97 -16.87 43.32
N PHE A 569 -8.27 -16.58 43.18
CA PHE A 569 -8.93 -15.49 43.89
C PHE A 569 -10.20 -15.90 44.67
N SER A 570 -10.64 -17.17 44.61
CA SER A 570 -11.72 -17.69 45.47
C SER A 570 -11.23 -17.99 46.89
N GLY A 571 -10.94 -16.94 47.65
CA GLY A 571 -10.54 -17.03 49.04
C GLY A 571 -10.93 -15.79 49.84
N CYS A 572 -12.23 -15.64 50.16
CA CYS A 572 -12.78 -15.04 51.40
C CYS A 572 -14.30 -14.79 51.25
N LYS A 573 -15.06 -15.07 52.33
CA LYS A 573 -16.55 -15.14 52.52
C LYS A 573 -17.08 -16.57 52.36
N SER A 574 -17.44 -17.36 53.37
CA SER A 574 -17.65 -17.19 54.81
C SER A 574 -17.68 -18.59 55.48
N THR A 575 -17.15 -18.73 56.69
CA THR A 575 -17.27 -19.94 57.52
C THR A 575 -18.57 -19.95 58.34
N SER A 576 -19.40 -21.01 58.25
CA SER A 576 -19.89 -21.78 59.41
C SER A 576 -20.79 -22.97 59.01
N ASN A 577 -20.25 -24.18 59.22
CA ASN A 577 -20.87 -25.43 59.70
C ASN A 577 -22.23 -25.94 59.17
N LYS A 578 -22.21 -27.13 58.52
CA LYS A 578 -22.55 -28.41 59.19
C LYS A 578 -22.02 -29.64 58.44
N LYS A 579 -21.46 -30.56 59.23
CA LYS A 579 -20.92 -31.90 58.92
C LYS A 579 -21.81 -32.75 58.00
N LYS A 580 -21.20 -33.49 57.08
CA LYS A 580 -21.40 -34.94 56.95
C LYS A 580 -20.14 -35.61 56.38
N ARG A 581 -19.69 -36.64 57.10
CA ARG A 581 -18.42 -37.37 57.04
C ARG A 581 -18.47 -38.43 55.94
N ALA A 582 -17.38 -38.59 55.19
CA ALA A 582 -17.16 -39.69 54.25
C ALA A 582 -16.60 -40.93 54.99
N ASN A 583 -17.00 -42.13 54.57
CA ASN A 583 -16.48 -43.41 55.04
C ASN A 583 -15.89 -44.18 53.86
N ALA A 584 -14.66 -44.70 54.01
CA ALA A 584 -14.04 -45.68 53.11
C ALA A 584 -14.62 -47.09 53.36
N PRO A 585 -14.37 -48.09 52.48
CA PRO A 585 -13.36 -49.12 52.83
C PRO A 585 -12.70 -49.78 51.57
N PRO A 586 -12.07 -50.99 51.60
CA PRO A 586 -10.62 -51.18 51.74
C PRO A 586 -9.97 -52.11 50.67
N LYS A 587 -8.65 -52.38 50.77
CA LYS A 587 -7.87 -53.29 49.90
C LYS A 587 -7.93 -54.78 50.33
N GLN A 588 -8.18 -55.67 49.35
CA GLN A 588 -7.68 -57.06 49.06
C GLN A 588 -7.80 -58.17 50.16
N PRO A 589 -7.76 -59.52 49.88
CA PRO A 589 -6.98 -60.23 48.83
C PRO A 589 -7.50 -61.62 48.27
N VAL A 590 -6.66 -62.27 47.42
CA VAL A 590 -6.42 -63.71 47.06
C VAL A 590 -7.37 -64.57 46.13
N ALA A 591 -6.82 -64.88 44.94
CA ALA A 591 -6.71 -66.13 44.14
C ALA A 591 -7.87 -67.10 43.73
N SER A 592 -7.91 -67.30 42.39
CA SER A 592 -7.82 -68.56 41.60
C SER A 592 -9.01 -69.50 41.30
N VAL A 593 -9.07 -69.89 40.00
CA VAL A 593 -9.51 -71.15 39.35
C VAL A 593 -10.75 -71.08 38.40
N LEU A 594 -10.44 -71.31 37.09
CA LEU A 594 -11.12 -72.04 35.97
C LEU A 594 -12.67 -72.24 36.02
N THR A 595 -13.47 -72.12 34.94
CA THR A 595 -13.44 -72.91 33.69
C THR A 595 -14.50 -72.38 32.68
N LEU A 596 -14.24 -72.53 31.36
CA LEU A 596 -15.17 -72.37 30.19
C LEU A 596 -16.06 -73.62 29.97
N PRO A 597 -17.08 -73.67 29.07
CA PRO A 597 -16.96 -73.78 27.57
C PRO A 597 -17.91 -72.85 26.77
N ALA A 598 -17.53 -72.28 25.60
CA ALA A 598 -17.61 -72.78 24.19
C ALA A 598 -19.05 -72.86 23.62
N LEU A 599 -19.41 -72.34 22.44
CA LEU A 599 -18.95 -72.64 21.06
C LEU A 599 -19.32 -71.50 20.07
N ALA A 600 -18.39 -71.01 19.24
CA ALA A 600 -18.15 -71.31 17.80
C ALA A 600 -18.93 -70.36 16.85
N ALA A 601 -18.37 -69.78 15.78
CA ALA A 601 -17.46 -70.36 14.78
C ALA A 601 -16.47 -69.36 14.13
N ARG A 602 -15.45 -69.95 13.50
CA ARG A 602 -14.30 -69.47 12.67
C ARG A 602 -14.22 -70.46 11.48
N PRO A 603 -13.25 -70.48 10.51
CA PRO A 603 -12.21 -69.52 9.99
C PRO A 603 -12.19 -69.59 8.41
N PRO A 604 -11.09 -69.54 7.58
CA PRO A 604 -9.61 -69.33 7.75
C PRO A 604 -8.86 -68.37 6.75
N HIS A 605 -7.81 -67.65 7.19
CA HIS A 605 -6.32 -67.77 6.95
C HIS A 605 -5.82 -67.49 5.50
N VAL A 606 -4.70 -66.79 5.20
CA VAL A 606 -3.30 -66.79 5.74
C VAL A 606 -2.53 -65.47 5.33
N PRO A 607 -1.25 -65.21 5.74
CA PRO A 607 -0.65 -63.88 6.00
C PRO A 607 0.53 -63.48 5.09
N VAL A 608 0.94 -62.20 5.10
CA VAL A 608 2.31 -61.71 4.75
C VAL A 608 2.63 -60.40 5.51
N LEU A 609 3.80 -60.31 6.16
CA LEU A 609 4.47 -59.10 6.73
C LEU A 609 5.54 -58.60 5.70
N PRO A 610 6.09 -57.35 5.71
CA PRO A 610 6.38 -56.48 6.87
C PRO A 610 6.35 -54.93 6.65
N ARG A 611 6.77 -54.20 7.71
CA ARG A 611 7.47 -52.88 7.81
C ARG A 611 6.73 -51.62 8.30
N ALA A 612 7.53 -50.85 9.05
CA ALA A 612 7.22 -49.78 10.00
C ALA A 612 7.09 -48.38 9.34
N PRO A 613 6.81 -47.29 10.10
CA PRO A 613 6.08 -46.11 9.64
C PRO A 613 6.93 -45.10 8.86
N TYR A 614 6.27 -44.40 7.92
CA TYR A 614 6.84 -43.35 7.10
C TYR A 614 6.97 -42.03 7.90
N ILE A 615 8.22 -41.59 8.07
CA ILE A 615 8.62 -40.25 8.45
C ILE A 615 8.79 -39.45 7.14
N SER A 616 8.14 -38.29 7.04
CA SER A 616 8.29 -37.38 5.90
C SER A 616 9.68 -36.74 5.93
N THR A 617 10.45 -36.93 4.86
CA THR A 617 11.82 -36.40 4.70
C THR A 617 11.86 -35.25 3.69
N ALA A 618 12.84 -34.38 3.92
CA ALA A 618 13.12 -33.13 3.22
C ALA A 618 13.57 -33.30 1.76
N ALA A 619 13.41 -32.22 0.98
CA ALA A 619 13.85 -32.12 -0.41
C ALA A 619 15.39 -32.09 -0.53
N THR A 620 15.91 -32.95 -1.39
CA THR A 620 17.33 -33.10 -1.74
C THR A 620 17.75 -32.20 -2.91
N HIS A 621 18.94 -31.63 -2.74
CA HIS A 621 19.81 -31.01 -3.75
C HIS A 621 20.28 -32.00 -4.84
N ALA A 622 20.54 -31.45 -6.04
CA ALA A 622 21.58 -31.84 -7.01
C ALA A 622 21.66 -30.66 -8.03
N TYR A 623 22.77 -30.17 -8.59
CA TYR A 623 24.17 -30.57 -8.67
C TYR A 623 24.95 -29.36 -9.25
N MET A 624 26.10 -28.97 -8.67
CA MET A 624 27.06 -28.00 -9.24
C MET A 624 28.44 -28.67 -9.33
N PRO A 625 29.25 -28.41 -10.38
CA PRO A 625 30.53 -29.09 -10.61
C PRO A 625 31.70 -28.45 -9.81
N PRO A 626 32.88 -29.12 -9.72
CA PRO A 626 33.83 -28.92 -8.63
C PRO A 626 35.07 -28.05 -8.98
N GLY A 627 35.50 -27.26 -7.99
CA GLY A 627 36.93 -27.07 -7.64
C GLY A 627 37.61 -25.79 -8.10
N PHE A 628 38.01 -24.92 -7.16
CA PHE A 628 39.42 -24.60 -6.83
C PHE A 628 39.54 -23.64 -5.62
N GLY A 629 40.27 -24.08 -4.58
CA GLY A 629 41.25 -23.31 -3.78
C GLY A 629 40.84 -22.10 -2.91
N ALA A 630 40.93 -22.27 -1.58
CA ALA A 630 40.89 -21.27 -0.47
C ALA A 630 42.07 -20.23 -0.51
N PRO A 631 42.33 -19.29 0.46
CA PRO A 631 41.96 -19.31 1.91
C PRO A 631 41.71 -17.97 2.68
N TYR A 632 41.32 -18.16 3.96
CA TYR A 632 41.26 -17.22 5.12
C TYR A 632 40.03 -16.30 5.25
N GLY A 633 39.23 -16.28 6.32
CA GLY A 633 39.33 -16.86 7.67
C GLY A 633 39.27 -15.76 8.75
N TYR A 634 38.06 -15.39 9.19
CA TYR A 634 37.85 -14.57 10.40
C TYR A 634 37.62 -15.48 11.62
N PRO A 635 38.31 -15.27 12.76
CA PRO A 635 37.91 -15.85 14.04
C PRO A 635 37.19 -14.84 14.96
N PRO A 636 36.46 -15.32 15.99
CA PRO A 636 35.56 -14.54 16.83
C PRO A 636 36.17 -14.07 18.17
N THR A 637 35.54 -13.01 18.72
CA THR A 637 35.47 -12.52 20.11
C THR A 637 36.27 -13.21 21.24
N SER A 638 37.08 -12.43 21.96
CA SER A 638 37.22 -12.55 23.43
C SER A 638 37.79 -11.29 24.12
N ALA A 639 37.15 -10.96 25.25
CA ALA A 639 37.61 -10.31 26.50
C ALA A 639 38.45 -8.99 26.52
N LEU A 640 37.90 -8.00 27.24
CA LEU A 640 38.56 -6.79 27.78
C LEU A 640 39.62 -7.12 28.86
N PRO A 641 40.55 -6.18 29.10
CA PRO A 641 40.72 -5.65 30.47
C PRO A 641 40.82 -4.10 30.55
N ALA A 642 40.70 -3.61 31.78
CA ALA A 642 40.49 -2.21 32.19
C ALA A 642 41.78 -1.42 32.53
N TYR A 643 41.57 -0.13 32.88
CA TYR A 643 42.48 0.95 33.35
C TYR A 643 43.13 1.80 32.25
N GLY A 644 43.20 3.14 32.31
CA GLY A 644 42.81 4.14 33.31
C GLY A 644 43.08 5.56 32.74
N PHE A 645 42.43 6.58 33.28
CA PHE A 645 42.65 8.00 32.97
C PHE A 645 44.12 8.42 33.19
N PRO A 646 44.60 9.44 32.47
CA PRO A 646 45.04 10.62 33.19
C PRO A 646 44.60 11.95 32.57
N SER A 647 44.21 12.87 33.46
CA SER A 647 44.09 14.30 33.23
C SER A 647 45.47 14.96 33.12
N ARG A 648 45.73 15.77 32.09
CA ARG A 648 46.26 17.16 32.16
C ARG A 648 46.74 17.62 30.79
N MET A 649 46.23 18.78 30.37
CA MET A 649 46.69 19.63 29.28
C MET A 649 48.18 20.01 29.42
N PRO A 650 48.82 20.41 28.31
CA PRO A 650 49.14 21.83 28.20
C PRO A 650 48.70 22.46 26.87
N SER A 651 48.40 23.74 27.00
CA SER A 651 48.00 24.75 26.02
C SER A 651 48.86 24.81 24.76
N VAL A 652 48.21 24.82 23.59
CA VAL A 652 48.76 25.39 22.35
C VAL A 652 47.81 26.47 21.84
N VAL A 653 48.39 27.65 21.65
CA VAL A 653 47.78 28.92 21.29
C VAL A 653 47.47 28.93 19.79
N VAL A 654 46.24 29.27 19.41
CA VAL A 654 45.84 29.61 18.03
C VAL A 654 45.43 31.09 18.01
N PRO A 655 45.98 31.92 17.12
CA PRO A 655 45.75 33.36 17.12
C PRO A 655 44.36 33.70 16.58
N ILE A 656 43.67 34.56 17.32
CA ILE A 656 42.38 35.17 17.01
C ILE A 656 42.61 36.32 16.02
N ILE A 657 42.14 36.18 14.79
CA ILE A 657 42.03 37.30 13.84
C ILE A 657 40.78 38.10 14.23
N ARG A 658 40.99 39.28 14.79
CA ARG A 658 39.95 40.29 15.02
C ARG A 658 39.66 41.02 13.70
N VAL A 659 38.42 40.94 13.24
CA VAL A 659 37.87 41.82 12.20
C VAL A 659 37.35 43.10 12.89
N PRO A 660 37.77 44.31 12.48
CA PRO A 660 37.23 45.55 13.02
C PRO A 660 35.88 45.90 12.37
N THR A 661 34.94 46.29 13.21
CA THR A 661 33.72 47.00 12.85
C THR A 661 34.03 48.48 12.59
N THR A 662 33.17 49.10 11.77
CA THR A 662 33.05 50.54 11.42
C THR A 662 33.74 50.98 10.13
N TYR A 663 32.95 51.11 9.05
CA TYR A 663 33.02 52.24 8.12
C TYR A 663 31.58 52.56 7.62
N PRO A 664 31.25 53.84 7.38
CA PRO A 664 29.90 54.31 7.16
C PRO A 664 29.45 54.18 5.70
N VAL A 665 28.13 54.11 5.56
CA VAL A 665 27.37 54.16 4.31
C VAL A 665 27.57 55.51 3.63
N THR A 666 28.07 55.50 2.39
CA THR A 666 27.94 56.60 1.43
C THR A 666 27.11 56.13 0.24
N HIS A 667 25.88 56.62 0.19
CA HIS A 667 25.02 56.63 -1.00
C HIS A 667 25.61 57.57 -2.05
N LEU A 668 26.01 57.07 -3.22
CA LEU A 668 26.21 57.88 -4.42
C LEU A 668 25.91 57.07 -5.69
N TYR A 669 24.75 57.35 -6.29
CA TYR A 669 24.53 57.64 -7.72
C TYR A 669 23.33 58.62 -7.73
N PRO A 670 23.15 59.53 -8.72
CA PRO A 670 23.63 59.44 -10.10
C PRO A 670 24.30 60.73 -10.65
N TYR A 671 25.12 60.58 -11.70
CA TYR A 671 25.04 61.26 -13.00
C TYR A 671 26.09 60.68 -13.94
#